data_AF-A0A2T2W3J9-F1
#
_entry.id   AF-A0A2T2W3J9-F1
#
_cell.length_a   1.000
_cell.length_b   1.000
_cell.length_c   1.000
_cell.angle_alpha   90.00
_cell.angle_beta   90.00
_cell.angle_gamma   90.00
#
_symmetry.space_group_name_H-M   'P 1'
#
loop_
_entity.id
_entity.type
_entity.pdbx_description
1 polymer ?
#
loop_
_entity_poly.entity_id
_entity_poly.type
_entity_poly.pdbx_seq_one_letter_code
_entity_poly.pdbx_strand_id
1 'polypeptide(L)'
;MRWGGLFLASLFLPLGLTLLRANPTPAQTEPGQCAALAQPLTPAEQAYAQSAWNYFRNNVQPDTGLTNAADDYPSSTLWDQGNYLTALNAARWLGLIDQAEFDGRLNPFLTSLSQLPLFEGTLPNKAYNSATGATTDYGNNPTSRGIGWSALDLGRMLAAFDVVRTCHPQYSDWLAGIVSSWNVAASVQDGQLYGATVLPDGSTLKVQEGRLGYEEYAARGYYAWGFEVPQALAYEPFTLVDVYGLQIPVDQRDYQTTNANNYVVSESYILDAIEFGLQGELADYSRRVFEAQKRRYEATGLLTAVSEDNINGPPHFLYSTVYANGVPWAVITEANQPYPDLRTLSTKAAFGWRYLYPDDPYAQQIFDAVKDRTNSGQGYYAGIFESGLSDPEPPINDILTGNTNGLILEILYYKARGAEPILSDAPFASPGIPGAPAVPGAATPAAPGRVIAPIAAVGPPQPSACAQPQLPLGAVDSQTARRAWQYFETHSTSTGLVPDRSDMPGATLWGTGSYLAALHSAQGLGILDSGQFDRRVRHLLGALQQMPLFAGELPHRAYSTLTLEPITYGGNDNAGGSGWSGLDTGRLLAALHQLKTCHPEYAEAVDQTVLDWSFLRVIRNGRVAMAEFTEGQGGRDRLAITPANQLGYEEYAARAFQLWGFDASESAPASRYVTTELEGQAIPTHRASDPAPAGPTVTSTPFVLYGLEFGLEPAMRSLVQPMVEAEAARYQRTNRLSASGTALIDQPPYVLHSPLVAAGELWPAVTDGGRPTSQGRVASTAVAQAYEALFPDHTYAQRVAQATREHFDPDQGYYEGIYEADGSPALGFTSGTNSLILQAILHRSTGSAPLVQPNPNHTSPWWRTIRRGDAQGQGLPATVAPQIDLTPNKAGDYWSARP
;
A
#
# COMPACT_ATOMS: atom_id res chain seq x y z
N MET A 1 28.50 -70.51 -37.66
CA MET A 1 27.73 -71.66 -37.14
C MET A 1 28.08 -71.88 -35.67
N ARG A 2 27.05 -71.86 -34.80
CA ARG A 2 26.86 -72.48 -33.46
C ARG A 2 28.01 -72.58 -32.44
N TRP A 3 27.84 -72.39 -31.12
CA TRP A 3 26.71 -72.10 -30.20
C TRP A 3 27.27 -71.87 -28.77
N GLY A 4 26.38 -71.60 -27.80
CA GLY A 4 26.57 -71.43 -26.33
C GLY A 4 27.49 -72.46 -25.64
N GLY A 5 27.95 -72.29 -24.40
CA GLY A 5 27.35 -71.65 -23.22
C GLY A 5 27.67 -72.52 -21.98
N LEU A 6 27.62 -71.90 -20.78
CA LEU A 6 27.58 -72.47 -19.41
C LEU A 6 28.88 -72.61 -18.56
N PHE A 7 29.00 -71.68 -17.60
CA PHE A 7 29.00 -71.81 -16.11
C PHE A 7 30.23 -72.29 -15.29
N LEU A 8 30.53 -71.44 -14.27
CA LEU A 8 31.12 -71.65 -12.92
C LEU A 8 32.62 -72.05 -12.81
N ALA A 9 33.44 -71.59 -11.87
CA ALA A 9 33.37 -70.56 -10.81
C ALA A 9 34.79 -70.37 -10.19
N SER A 10 34.98 -69.21 -9.56
CA SER A 10 35.90 -68.93 -8.43
C SER A 10 37.40 -68.70 -8.71
N LEU A 11 37.85 -67.45 -8.49
CA LEU A 11 38.80 -67.04 -7.43
C LEU A 11 39.37 -65.65 -7.76
N PHE A 12 38.84 -64.60 -7.14
CA PHE A 12 39.59 -63.35 -6.91
C PHE A 12 39.23 -62.72 -5.56
N LEU A 13 40.27 -62.30 -4.85
CA LEU A 13 40.30 -61.75 -3.50
C LEU A 13 39.43 -60.48 -3.34
N PRO A 14 38.89 -60.22 -2.14
CA PRO A 14 38.17 -58.99 -1.85
C PRO A 14 39.15 -57.85 -1.49
N LEU A 15 39.07 -56.72 -2.21
CA LEU A 15 39.44 -55.43 -1.63
C LEU A 15 38.30 -55.00 -0.71
N GLY A 16 38.60 -54.86 0.58
CA GLY A 16 37.67 -54.28 1.54
C GLY A 16 37.48 -52.79 1.28
N LEU A 17 36.40 -52.42 0.59
CA LEU A 17 35.75 -51.13 0.81
C LEU A 17 34.67 -51.34 1.87
N THR A 18 34.87 -50.73 3.03
CA THR A 18 33.84 -50.52 4.05
C THR A 18 32.72 -49.66 3.47
N LEU A 19 31.69 -50.31 2.92
CA LEU A 19 30.38 -49.72 2.70
C LEU A 19 29.73 -49.50 4.06
N LEU A 20 29.83 -48.28 4.58
CA LEU A 20 28.88 -47.78 5.57
C LEU A 20 27.49 -47.83 4.92
N ARG A 21 26.66 -48.78 5.36
CA ARG A 21 25.21 -48.71 5.14
C ARG A 21 24.70 -47.47 5.87
N ALA A 22 24.56 -46.37 5.14
CA ALA A 22 23.68 -45.30 5.56
C ALA A 22 22.26 -45.84 5.43
N ASN A 23 21.59 -46.06 6.58
CA ASN A 23 20.13 -46.16 6.58
C ASN A 23 19.60 -44.84 6.00
N PRO A 24 18.67 -44.85 5.03
CA PRO A 24 18.05 -43.61 4.59
C PRO A 24 17.28 -43.05 5.78
N THR A 25 17.84 -42.02 6.40
CA THR A 25 17.08 -41.17 7.31
C THR A 25 16.11 -40.40 6.43
N PRO A 26 14.80 -40.42 6.68
CA PRO A 26 13.89 -39.55 5.94
C PRO A 26 14.39 -38.12 6.10
N ALA A 27 14.64 -37.44 4.98
CA ALA A 27 14.95 -36.02 4.98
C ALA A 27 13.75 -35.31 5.61
N GLN A 28 13.89 -34.92 6.88
CA GLN A 28 12.98 -33.98 7.49
C GLN A 28 13.31 -32.62 6.88
N THR A 29 12.59 -32.28 5.82
CA THR A 29 12.49 -30.90 5.35
C THR A 29 11.97 -30.07 6.53
N GLU A 30 12.73 -29.04 6.92
CA GLU A 30 12.26 -27.99 7.83
C GLU A 30 10.84 -27.55 7.39
N PRO A 31 9.88 -27.33 8.31
CA PRO A 31 8.54 -26.91 7.92
C PRO A 31 8.64 -25.54 7.22
N GLY A 32 8.50 -25.54 5.89
CA GLY A 32 8.50 -24.32 5.08
C GLY A 32 7.36 -23.38 5.48
N GLN A 33 7.39 -22.14 4.98
CA GLN A 33 6.41 -21.08 5.28
C GLN A 33 4.94 -21.55 5.21
N CYS A 34 4.61 -22.45 4.28
CA CYS A 34 3.27 -23.01 4.12
C CYS A 34 2.81 -23.94 5.26
N ALA A 35 3.73 -24.46 6.07
CA ALA A 35 3.44 -25.30 7.24
C ALA A 35 3.08 -24.51 8.50
N ALA A 36 3.43 -23.22 8.55
CA ALA A 36 3.23 -22.37 9.71
C ALA A 36 1.78 -21.87 9.77
N LEU A 37 0.96 -22.50 10.62
CA LEU A 37 -0.40 -22.06 10.89
C LEU A 37 -0.45 -21.16 12.13
N ALA A 38 -0.35 -19.84 11.93
CA ALA A 38 -0.36 -18.87 13.02
C ALA A 38 -1.70 -18.81 13.79
N GLN A 39 -2.81 -19.14 13.13
CA GLN A 39 -4.16 -19.12 13.71
C GLN A 39 -4.93 -20.41 13.38
N PRO A 40 -4.61 -21.55 14.04
CA PRO A 40 -5.22 -22.84 13.74
C PRO A 40 -6.76 -22.80 13.66
N LEU A 41 -7.33 -23.70 12.87
CA LEU A 41 -8.79 -23.80 12.73
C LEU A 41 -9.46 -24.16 14.06
N THR A 42 -10.58 -23.49 14.33
CA THR A 42 -11.49 -23.89 15.42
C THR A 42 -12.16 -25.22 15.06
N PRO A 43 -12.79 -25.93 16.02
CA PRO A 43 -13.52 -27.17 15.71
C PRO A 43 -14.62 -27.01 14.65
N ALA A 44 -15.31 -25.86 14.63
CA ALA A 44 -16.30 -25.56 13.61
C ALA A 44 -15.65 -25.38 12.22
N GLU A 45 -14.56 -24.61 12.16
CA GLU A 45 -13.79 -24.40 10.93
C GLU A 45 -13.16 -25.68 10.39
N GLN A 46 -12.71 -26.56 11.28
CA GLN A 46 -12.22 -27.89 10.89
C GLN A 46 -13.34 -28.71 10.23
N ALA A 47 -14.58 -28.61 10.72
CA ALA A 47 -15.73 -29.26 10.11
C ALA A 47 -16.06 -28.65 8.74
N TYR A 48 -15.94 -27.33 8.59
CA TYR A 48 -16.11 -26.65 7.30
C TYR A 48 -15.06 -27.14 6.29
N ALA A 49 -13.78 -27.15 6.68
CA ALA A 49 -12.69 -27.63 5.85
C ALA A 49 -12.87 -29.11 5.47
N GLN A 50 -13.26 -29.96 6.42
CA GLN A 50 -13.51 -31.38 6.16
C GLN A 50 -14.67 -31.59 5.18
N SER A 51 -15.76 -30.84 5.32
CA SER A 51 -16.92 -30.91 4.42
C SER A 51 -16.52 -30.50 3.00
N ALA A 52 -15.82 -29.37 2.86
CA ALA A 52 -15.33 -28.91 1.56
C ALA A 52 -14.36 -29.92 0.90
N TRP A 53 -13.45 -30.51 1.69
CA TRP A 53 -12.53 -31.54 1.19
C TRP A 53 -13.24 -32.81 0.72
N ASN A 54 -14.36 -33.18 1.35
CA ASN A 54 -15.11 -34.37 0.95
C ASN A 54 -15.66 -34.28 -0.49
N TYR A 55 -15.86 -33.07 -1.03
CA TYR A 55 -16.17 -32.90 -2.45
C TYR A 55 -15.10 -33.53 -3.34
N PHE A 56 -13.83 -33.17 -3.13
CA PHE A 56 -12.70 -33.68 -3.93
C PHE A 56 -12.40 -35.15 -3.64
N ARG A 57 -12.71 -35.64 -2.44
CA ARG A 57 -12.63 -37.08 -2.16
C ARG A 57 -13.57 -37.90 -3.07
N ASN A 58 -14.72 -37.33 -3.43
CA ASN A 58 -15.74 -37.99 -4.25
C ASN A 58 -15.61 -37.68 -5.74
N ASN A 59 -15.00 -36.53 -6.10
CA ASN A 59 -15.00 -36.00 -7.47
C ASN A 59 -13.64 -36.00 -8.17
N VAL A 60 -12.62 -36.64 -7.59
CA VAL A 60 -11.36 -36.91 -8.30
C VAL A 60 -11.47 -38.25 -9.03
N GLN A 61 -11.17 -38.22 -10.32
CA GLN A 61 -11.24 -39.38 -11.20
C GLN A 61 -10.04 -40.31 -10.94
N PRO A 62 -10.26 -41.59 -10.65
CA PRO A 62 -9.20 -42.48 -10.20
C PRO A 62 -8.12 -42.75 -11.25
N ASP A 63 -8.50 -42.80 -12.53
CA ASP A 63 -7.59 -43.16 -13.62
C ASP A 63 -6.71 -41.98 -14.07
N THR A 64 -7.21 -40.76 -13.96
CA THR A 64 -6.52 -39.54 -14.43
C THR A 64 -6.01 -38.67 -13.28
N GLY A 65 -6.58 -38.78 -12.07
CA GLY A 65 -6.35 -37.84 -10.98
C GLY A 65 -6.95 -36.44 -11.22
N LEU A 66 -7.63 -36.20 -12.35
CA LEU A 66 -8.32 -34.92 -12.60
C LEU A 66 -9.60 -34.83 -11.78
N THR A 67 -10.13 -33.62 -11.56
CA THR A 67 -11.37 -33.44 -10.79
C THR A 67 -12.54 -33.09 -11.69
N ASN A 68 -13.76 -33.31 -11.23
CA ASN A 68 -14.95 -32.78 -11.87
C ASN A 68 -15.15 -31.31 -11.48
N ALA A 69 -15.65 -30.50 -12.41
CA ALA A 69 -16.09 -29.13 -12.14
C ALA A 69 -17.37 -29.11 -11.28
N ALA A 70 -18.30 -30.03 -11.57
CA ALA A 70 -19.55 -30.22 -10.85
C ALA A 70 -19.71 -31.70 -10.48
N ASP A 71 -20.35 -31.96 -9.35
CA ASP A 71 -20.58 -33.32 -8.85
C ASP A 71 -21.26 -34.22 -9.89
N ASP A 72 -20.81 -35.47 -9.97
CA ASP A 72 -21.26 -36.47 -10.96
C ASP A 72 -21.18 -36.05 -12.45
N TYR A 73 -20.44 -34.99 -12.77
CA TYR A 73 -20.25 -34.51 -14.14
C TYR A 73 -18.76 -34.55 -14.54
N PRO A 74 -18.30 -35.58 -15.30
CA PRO A 74 -16.89 -35.80 -15.58
C PRO A 74 -16.33 -34.84 -16.64
N SER A 75 -16.33 -33.56 -16.33
CA SER A 75 -15.87 -32.44 -17.15
C SER A 75 -15.10 -31.48 -16.26
N SER A 76 -14.01 -30.91 -16.77
CA SER A 76 -13.29 -29.84 -16.09
C SER A 76 -12.56 -28.90 -17.04
N THR A 77 -12.46 -27.65 -16.60
CA THR A 77 -11.63 -26.61 -17.20
C THR A 77 -10.28 -26.52 -16.49
N LEU A 78 -9.33 -25.76 -17.04
CA LEU A 78 -8.09 -25.50 -16.31
C LEU A 78 -8.32 -24.71 -15.01
N TRP A 79 -9.36 -23.87 -14.94
CA TRP A 79 -9.76 -23.18 -13.72
C TRP A 79 -10.12 -24.16 -12.60
N ASP A 80 -10.97 -25.16 -12.90
CA ASP A 80 -11.38 -26.19 -11.94
C ASP A 80 -10.19 -27.03 -11.45
N GLN A 81 -9.29 -27.36 -12.37
CA GLN A 81 -8.08 -28.11 -12.05
C GLN A 81 -7.10 -27.30 -11.19
N GLY A 82 -7.02 -25.98 -11.41
CA GLY A 82 -6.25 -25.06 -10.57
C GLY A 82 -6.82 -24.95 -9.16
N ASN A 83 -8.14 -24.80 -9.04
CA ASN A 83 -8.85 -24.83 -7.75
C ASN A 83 -8.62 -26.13 -6.98
N TYR A 84 -8.54 -27.27 -7.67
CA TYR A 84 -8.20 -28.54 -7.02
C TYR A 84 -6.77 -28.56 -6.47
N LEU A 85 -5.79 -28.01 -7.18
CA LEU A 85 -4.41 -27.96 -6.71
C LEU A 85 -4.25 -27.12 -5.44
N THR A 86 -4.88 -25.94 -5.40
CA THR A 86 -4.84 -25.09 -4.20
C THR A 86 -5.60 -25.72 -3.03
N ALA A 87 -6.73 -26.37 -3.31
CA ALA A 87 -7.48 -27.16 -2.33
C ALA A 87 -6.68 -28.36 -1.77
N LEU A 88 -5.94 -29.07 -2.64
CA LEU A 88 -5.09 -30.19 -2.25
C LEU A 88 -3.92 -29.72 -1.37
N ASN A 89 -3.31 -28.57 -1.69
CA ASN A 89 -2.33 -27.90 -0.84
C ASN A 89 -2.92 -27.51 0.52
N ALA A 90 -4.09 -26.85 0.52
CA ALA A 90 -4.79 -26.48 1.75
C ALA A 90 -5.10 -27.71 2.62
N ALA A 91 -5.65 -28.78 2.04
CA ALA A 91 -5.98 -30.01 2.75
C ALA A 91 -4.74 -30.64 3.42
N ARG A 92 -3.59 -30.62 2.74
CA ARG A 92 -2.32 -31.12 3.29
C ARG A 92 -1.83 -30.31 4.48
N TRP A 93 -1.90 -28.99 4.40
CA TRP A 93 -1.37 -28.12 5.47
C TRP A 93 -2.35 -27.94 6.63
N LEU A 94 -3.66 -28.00 6.38
CA LEU A 94 -4.70 -28.04 7.42
C LEU A 94 -4.79 -29.41 8.13
N GLY A 95 -3.99 -30.40 7.70
CA GLY A 95 -3.94 -31.73 8.30
C GLY A 95 -5.17 -32.60 8.02
N LEU A 96 -5.91 -32.32 6.94
CA LEU A 96 -7.02 -33.16 6.48
C LEU A 96 -6.53 -34.43 5.79
N ILE A 97 -5.35 -34.36 5.17
CA ILE A 97 -4.64 -35.49 4.55
C ILE A 97 -3.17 -35.46 4.93
N ASP A 98 -2.53 -36.63 4.92
CA ASP A 98 -1.09 -36.74 5.13
C ASP A 98 -0.30 -36.56 3.82
N GLN A 99 1.04 -36.58 3.92
CA GLN A 99 1.91 -36.42 2.75
C GLN A 99 1.74 -37.56 1.73
N ALA A 100 1.49 -38.79 2.20
CA ALA A 100 1.39 -39.94 1.31
C ALA A 100 0.10 -39.89 0.49
N GLU A 101 -1.02 -39.47 1.10
CA GLU A 101 -2.26 -39.20 0.36
C GLU A 101 -2.12 -38.01 -0.58
N PHE A 102 -1.45 -36.92 -0.15
CA PHE A 102 -1.15 -35.79 -1.03
C PHE A 102 -0.36 -36.22 -2.28
N ASP A 103 0.75 -36.93 -2.10
CA ASP A 103 1.59 -37.42 -3.21
C ASP A 103 0.83 -38.42 -4.10
N GLY A 104 0.02 -39.29 -3.49
CA GLY A 104 -0.81 -40.27 -4.18
C GLY A 104 -1.92 -39.65 -5.04
N ARG A 105 -2.34 -38.41 -4.74
CA ARG A 105 -3.30 -37.63 -5.52
C ARG A 105 -2.62 -36.73 -6.55
N LEU A 106 -1.55 -36.05 -6.16
CA LEU A 106 -0.85 -35.09 -7.01
C LEU A 106 -0.12 -35.77 -8.18
N ASN A 107 0.54 -36.91 -7.95
CA ASN A 107 1.35 -37.56 -8.98
C ASN A 107 0.52 -38.06 -10.19
N PRO A 108 -0.63 -38.75 -10.01
CA PRO A 108 -1.51 -39.09 -11.13
C PRO A 108 -2.04 -37.85 -11.84
N PHE A 109 -2.45 -36.82 -11.08
CA PHE A 109 -2.92 -35.55 -11.65
C PHE A 109 -1.86 -34.92 -12.56
N LEU A 110 -0.62 -34.75 -12.08
CA LEU A 110 0.46 -34.12 -12.87
C LEU A 110 0.85 -34.97 -14.08
N THR A 111 0.80 -36.30 -13.93
CA THR A 111 1.03 -37.24 -15.04
C THR A 111 -0.01 -37.02 -16.14
N SER A 112 -1.29 -37.01 -15.79
CA SER A 112 -2.38 -36.84 -16.76
C SER A 112 -2.39 -35.43 -17.34
N LEU A 113 -2.16 -34.40 -16.53
CA LEU A 113 -2.08 -33.01 -16.98
C LEU A 113 -0.97 -32.82 -18.04
N SER A 114 0.19 -33.46 -17.85
CA SER A 114 1.29 -33.45 -18.82
C SER A 114 0.98 -34.17 -20.15
N GLN A 115 -0.07 -35.00 -20.18
CA GLN A 115 -0.47 -35.82 -21.32
C GLN A 115 -1.73 -35.30 -22.02
N LEU A 116 -2.36 -34.24 -21.50
CA LEU A 116 -3.58 -33.70 -22.10
C LEU A 116 -3.31 -33.26 -23.55
N PRO A 117 -4.19 -33.61 -24.50
CA PRO A 117 -4.09 -33.09 -25.86
C PRO A 117 -4.22 -31.57 -25.86
N LEU A 118 -3.24 -30.87 -26.41
CA LEU A 118 -3.27 -29.41 -26.54
C LEU A 118 -4.11 -29.00 -27.75
N PHE A 119 -4.86 -27.90 -27.64
CA PHE A 119 -5.53 -27.29 -28.78
C PHE A 119 -4.48 -26.83 -29.79
N GLU A 120 -4.53 -27.42 -30.99
CA GLU A 120 -3.57 -27.18 -32.08
C GLU A 120 -2.11 -27.34 -31.66
N GLY A 121 -1.82 -28.24 -30.71
CA GLY A 121 -0.47 -28.46 -30.20
C GLY A 121 0.15 -27.26 -29.46
N THR A 122 -0.67 -26.27 -29.08
CA THR A 122 -0.20 -24.96 -28.60
C THR A 122 -0.43 -24.80 -27.09
N LEU A 123 -1.69 -24.83 -26.65
CA LEU A 123 -2.10 -24.61 -25.26
C LEU A 123 -3.20 -25.59 -24.86
N PRO A 124 -3.42 -25.81 -23.55
CA PRO A 124 -4.53 -26.64 -23.09
C PRO A 124 -5.88 -26.15 -23.62
N ASN A 125 -6.74 -27.11 -23.99
CA ASN A 125 -8.10 -26.86 -24.42
C ASN A 125 -8.94 -26.31 -23.25
N LYS A 126 -9.97 -25.52 -23.56
CA LYS A 126 -10.88 -24.94 -22.54
C LYS A 126 -11.58 -25.97 -21.65
N ALA A 127 -11.87 -27.16 -22.18
CA ALA A 127 -12.56 -28.21 -21.43
C ALA A 127 -12.01 -29.61 -21.76
N TYR A 128 -11.93 -30.45 -20.74
CA TYR A 128 -11.57 -31.85 -20.88
C TYR A 128 -12.58 -32.73 -20.17
N ASN A 129 -12.78 -33.93 -20.68
CA ASN A 129 -13.44 -34.97 -19.92
C ASN A 129 -12.50 -35.42 -18.80
N SER A 130 -12.83 -35.12 -17.54
CA SER A 130 -11.95 -35.37 -16.40
C SER A 130 -11.62 -36.86 -16.24
N ALA A 131 -12.53 -37.77 -16.63
CA ALA A 131 -12.34 -39.22 -16.48
C ALA A 131 -11.38 -39.82 -17.52
N THR A 132 -11.17 -39.16 -18.66
CA THR A 132 -10.40 -39.73 -19.79
C THR A 132 -9.28 -38.82 -20.30
N GLY A 133 -9.28 -37.54 -19.95
CA GLY A 133 -8.37 -36.53 -20.51
C GLY A 133 -8.67 -36.16 -21.97
N ALA A 134 -9.78 -36.62 -22.54
CA ALA A 134 -10.18 -36.29 -23.91
C ALA A 134 -10.65 -34.83 -24.01
N THR A 135 -10.33 -34.16 -25.11
CA THR A 135 -10.80 -32.79 -25.38
C THR A 135 -12.30 -32.75 -25.61
N THR A 136 -12.99 -31.80 -24.98
CA THR A 136 -14.44 -31.65 -25.06
C THR A 136 -14.86 -30.20 -25.31
N ASP A 137 -16.14 -29.99 -25.59
CA ASP A 137 -16.80 -28.70 -25.41
C ASP A 137 -17.30 -28.53 -23.96
N TYR A 138 -17.87 -27.36 -23.62
CA TYR A 138 -18.42 -27.11 -22.29
C TYR A 138 -19.60 -28.03 -21.92
N GLY A 139 -20.25 -28.66 -22.91
CA GLY A 139 -21.28 -29.68 -22.71
C GLY A 139 -20.71 -31.08 -22.46
N ASN A 140 -19.39 -31.22 -22.36
CA ASN A 140 -18.66 -32.48 -22.22
C ASN A 140 -18.80 -33.42 -23.43
N ASN A 141 -19.13 -32.87 -24.61
CA ASN A 141 -19.14 -33.64 -25.85
C ASN A 141 -17.72 -33.76 -26.41
N PRO A 142 -17.27 -34.96 -26.83
CA PRO A 142 -15.93 -35.13 -27.41
C PRO A 142 -15.71 -34.25 -28.64
N THR A 143 -14.55 -33.61 -28.69
CA THR A 143 -14.09 -32.83 -29.84
C THR A 143 -12.74 -33.38 -30.30
N SER A 144 -12.55 -33.56 -31.60
CA SER A 144 -11.27 -34.09 -32.13
C SER A 144 -10.15 -33.06 -32.14
N ARG A 145 -10.49 -31.76 -32.15
CA ARG A 145 -9.55 -30.63 -32.20
C ARG A 145 -9.53 -29.80 -30.92
N GLY A 146 -10.61 -29.78 -30.14
CA GLY A 146 -10.83 -28.78 -29.09
C GLY A 146 -11.60 -27.54 -29.56
N ILE A 147 -11.90 -26.65 -28.63
CA ILE A 147 -12.70 -25.42 -28.78
C ILE A 147 -11.89 -24.13 -28.55
N GLY A 148 -10.57 -24.24 -28.41
CA GLY A 148 -9.64 -23.15 -28.13
C GLY A 148 -9.02 -23.25 -26.73
N TRP A 149 -8.32 -22.21 -26.31
CA TRP A 149 -7.75 -22.07 -24.96
C TRP A 149 -8.33 -20.83 -24.26
N SER A 150 -8.35 -20.84 -22.93
CA SER A 150 -8.63 -19.65 -22.11
C SER A 150 -7.33 -19.13 -21.52
N ALA A 151 -7.06 -17.84 -21.71
CA ALA A 151 -5.94 -17.17 -21.07
C ALA A 151 -6.16 -17.00 -19.56
N LEU A 152 -7.41 -16.84 -19.10
CA LEU A 152 -7.74 -16.73 -17.67
C LEU A 152 -7.56 -18.06 -16.95
N ASP A 153 -8.06 -19.16 -17.51
CA ASP A 153 -7.87 -20.49 -16.94
C ASP A 153 -6.39 -20.87 -16.86
N LEU A 154 -5.61 -20.47 -17.87
CA LEU A 154 -4.17 -20.65 -17.86
C LEU A 154 -3.52 -19.82 -16.73
N GLY A 155 -3.94 -18.56 -16.54
CA GLY A 155 -3.49 -17.73 -15.43
C GLY A 155 -3.77 -18.35 -14.06
N ARG A 156 -4.98 -18.88 -13.84
CA ARG A 156 -5.35 -19.62 -12.61
C ARG A 156 -4.48 -20.86 -12.40
N MET A 157 -4.25 -21.65 -13.44
CA MET A 157 -3.39 -22.84 -13.36
C MET A 157 -1.94 -22.48 -13.04
N LEU A 158 -1.41 -21.42 -13.65
CA LEU A 158 -0.05 -20.93 -13.38
C LEU A 158 0.09 -20.43 -11.94
N ALA A 159 -0.90 -19.70 -11.42
CA ALA A 159 -0.96 -19.31 -10.01
C ALA A 159 -1.00 -20.53 -9.07
N ALA A 160 -1.85 -21.52 -9.37
CA ALA A 160 -1.93 -22.76 -8.59
C ALA A 160 -0.63 -23.56 -8.60
N PHE A 161 0.07 -23.65 -9.74
CA PHE A 161 1.41 -24.24 -9.78
C PHE A 161 2.43 -23.45 -8.96
N ASP A 162 2.29 -22.13 -8.90
CA ASP A 162 3.14 -21.27 -8.07
C ASP A 162 2.96 -21.57 -6.58
N VAL A 163 1.71 -21.75 -6.15
CA VAL A 163 1.37 -22.21 -4.79
C VAL A 163 2.01 -23.58 -4.52
N VAL A 164 1.83 -24.55 -5.41
CA VAL A 164 2.35 -25.91 -5.20
C VAL A 164 3.87 -25.93 -5.19
N ARG A 165 4.58 -25.23 -6.09
CA ARG A 165 6.06 -25.21 -6.08
C ARG A 165 6.63 -24.48 -4.87
N THR A 166 5.92 -23.47 -4.37
CA THR A 166 6.31 -22.73 -3.16
C THR A 166 6.14 -23.60 -1.91
N CYS A 167 5.00 -24.26 -1.78
CA CYS A 167 4.69 -25.08 -0.60
C CYS A 167 5.29 -26.49 -0.64
N HIS A 168 5.55 -27.02 -1.84
CA HIS A 168 6.05 -28.39 -2.07
C HIS A 168 7.17 -28.38 -3.13
N PRO A 169 8.36 -27.83 -2.79
CA PRO A 169 9.43 -27.57 -3.75
C PRO A 169 9.97 -28.81 -4.45
N GLN A 170 9.73 -30.02 -3.91
CA GLN A 170 10.08 -31.28 -4.57
C GLN A 170 9.37 -31.52 -5.91
N TYR A 171 8.28 -30.78 -6.19
CA TYR A 171 7.53 -30.87 -7.44
C TYR A 171 7.92 -29.80 -8.47
N SER A 172 8.83 -28.88 -8.14
CA SER A 172 9.16 -27.70 -8.95
C SER A 172 9.59 -28.06 -10.38
N ASP A 173 10.49 -29.04 -10.54
CA ASP A 173 11.00 -29.45 -11.85
C ASP A 173 9.92 -30.08 -12.73
N TRP A 174 8.98 -30.82 -12.14
CA TRP A 174 7.87 -31.43 -12.87
C TRP A 174 6.90 -30.36 -13.35
N LEU A 175 6.52 -29.42 -12.47
CA LEU A 175 5.66 -28.29 -12.82
C LEU A 175 6.29 -27.43 -13.93
N ALA A 176 7.59 -27.12 -13.82
CA ALA A 176 8.33 -26.43 -14.87
C ALA A 176 8.37 -27.21 -16.18
N GLY A 177 8.52 -28.53 -16.12
CA GLY A 177 8.41 -29.42 -17.28
C GLY A 177 7.06 -29.30 -17.98
N ILE A 178 5.95 -29.29 -17.22
CA ILE A 178 4.60 -29.13 -17.77
C ILE A 178 4.45 -27.76 -18.44
N VAL A 179 4.80 -26.67 -17.75
CA VAL A 179 4.69 -25.32 -18.31
C VAL A 179 5.57 -25.16 -19.54
N SER A 180 6.78 -25.73 -19.57
CA SER A 180 7.69 -25.68 -20.72
C SER A 180 7.16 -26.46 -21.95
N SER A 181 6.23 -27.39 -21.75
CA SER A 181 5.57 -28.12 -22.83
C SER A 181 4.44 -27.32 -23.49
N TRP A 182 4.01 -26.23 -22.85
CA TRP A 182 2.97 -25.33 -23.33
C TRP A 182 3.59 -24.11 -24.01
N ASN A 183 2.99 -23.66 -25.11
CA ASN A 183 3.36 -22.38 -25.72
C ASN A 183 2.58 -21.24 -25.04
N VAL A 184 2.90 -20.94 -23.79
CA VAL A 184 2.25 -19.87 -22.99
C VAL A 184 2.33 -18.51 -23.67
N ALA A 185 3.43 -18.21 -24.38
CA ALA A 185 3.53 -16.98 -25.15
C ALA A 185 2.44 -16.83 -26.25
N ALA A 186 1.78 -17.90 -26.67
CA ALA A 186 0.69 -17.83 -27.65
C ALA A 186 -0.58 -17.16 -27.11
N SER A 187 -0.77 -17.12 -25.78
CA SER A 187 -1.88 -16.39 -25.13
C SER A 187 -1.51 -14.96 -24.75
N VAL A 188 -0.33 -14.47 -25.15
CA VAL A 188 0.09 -13.08 -24.92
C VAL A 188 0.23 -12.36 -26.25
N GLN A 189 -0.41 -11.20 -26.36
CA GLN A 189 -0.25 -10.31 -27.52
C GLN A 189 -0.36 -8.86 -27.07
N ASP A 190 0.62 -8.03 -27.49
CA ASP A 190 0.69 -6.60 -27.14
C ASP A 190 0.60 -6.33 -25.63
N GLY A 191 1.11 -7.27 -24.82
CA GLY A 191 1.04 -7.22 -23.36
C GLY A 191 -0.32 -7.52 -22.75
N GLN A 192 -1.32 -7.92 -23.54
CA GLN A 192 -2.64 -8.37 -23.08
C GLN A 192 -2.78 -9.89 -23.15
N LEU A 193 -3.80 -10.40 -22.45
CA LEU A 193 -4.17 -11.81 -22.45
C LEU A 193 -5.16 -12.12 -23.59
N TYR A 194 -4.86 -13.18 -24.33
CA TYR A 194 -5.64 -13.63 -25.48
C TYR A 194 -6.01 -15.11 -25.37
N GLY A 195 -7.30 -15.37 -25.27
CA GLY A 195 -7.89 -16.69 -25.49
C GLY A 195 -8.00 -17.03 -26.98
N ALA A 196 -8.47 -18.23 -27.26
CA ALA A 196 -8.88 -18.65 -28.59
C ALA A 196 -10.28 -19.27 -28.60
N THR A 197 -10.95 -19.13 -29.72
CA THR A 197 -12.23 -19.78 -30.01
C THR A 197 -12.24 -20.33 -31.44
N VAL A 198 -13.07 -21.33 -31.69
CA VAL A 198 -13.27 -21.91 -33.02
C VAL A 198 -14.52 -21.28 -33.64
N LEU A 199 -14.36 -20.65 -34.80
CA LEU A 199 -15.45 -20.05 -35.56
C LEU A 199 -16.28 -21.12 -36.31
N PRO A 200 -17.51 -20.82 -36.74
CA PRO A 200 -18.36 -21.76 -37.48
C PRO A 200 -17.73 -22.30 -38.78
N ASP A 201 -16.82 -21.56 -39.40
CA ASP A 201 -16.07 -21.98 -40.59
C ASP A 201 -14.87 -22.90 -40.27
N GLY A 202 -14.66 -23.20 -38.99
CA GLY A 202 -13.58 -24.03 -38.49
C GLY A 202 -12.26 -23.28 -38.24
N SER A 203 -12.16 -21.99 -38.53
CA SER A 203 -10.95 -21.21 -38.26
C SER A 203 -10.78 -20.89 -36.77
N THR A 204 -9.53 -20.71 -36.32
CA THR A 204 -9.21 -20.26 -34.95
C THR A 204 -9.19 -18.74 -34.91
N LEU A 205 -9.99 -18.14 -34.04
CA LEU A 205 -9.95 -16.71 -33.73
C LEU A 205 -9.33 -16.51 -32.35
N LYS A 206 -8.28 -15.70 -32.27
CA LYS A 206 -7.79 -15.18 -30.98
C LYS A 206 -8.67 -14.02 -30.54
N VAL A 207 -9.02 -14.00 -29.26
CA VAL A 207 -9.88 -12.98 -28.65
C VAL A 207 -9.18 -12.44 -27.41
N GLN A 208 -9.18 -11.11 -27.23
CA GLN A 208 -8.72 -10.53 -25.97
C GLN A 208 -9.66 -11.01 -24.86
N GLU A 209 -9.10 -11.54 -23.78
CA GLU A 209 -9.83 -12.22 -22.72
C GLU A 209 -9.43 -11.63 -21.36
N GLY A 210 -10.40 -11.44 -20.47
CA GLY A 210 -10.20 -10.79 -19.19
C GLY A 210 -10.87 -9.42 -19.11
N ARG A 211 -11.42 -9.14 -17.94
CA ARG A 211 -11.98 -7.84 -17.53
C ARG A 211 -11.49 -7.53 -16.13
N LEU A 212 -11.58 -6.25 -15.76
CA LEU A 212 -11.16 -5.75 -14.45
C LEU A 212 -11.56 -6.70 -13.30
N GLY A 213 -10.57 -7.05 -12.49
CA GLY A 213 -10.61 -8.07 -11.46
C GLY A 213 -9.95 -9.38 -11.91
N TYR A 214 -10.54 -10.06 -12.91
CA TYR A 214 -10.04 -11.36 -13.36
C TYR A 214 -8.81 -11.26 -14.26
N GLU A 215 -8.71 -10.20 -15.08
CA GLU A 215 -7.57 -10.03 -15.98
C GLU A 215 -6.28 -9.83 -15.18
N GLU A 216 -6.32 -9.03 -14.12
CA GLU A 216 -5.20 -8.75 -13.25
C GLU A 216 -4.82 -9.95 -12.39
N TYR A 217 -5.82 -10.64 -11.83
CA TYR A 217 -5.58 -11.91 -11.12
C TYR A 217 -4.86 -12.93 -12.02
N ALA A 218 -5.37 -13.15 -13.23
CA ALA A 218 -4.77 -14.06 -14.18
C ALA A 218 -3.35 -13.61 -14.56
N ALA A 219 -3.16 -12.32 -14.82
CA ALA A 219 -1.87 -11.72 -15.15
C ALA A 219 -0.80 -12.01 -14.10
N ARG A 220 -1.13 -11.95 -12.80
CA ARG A 220 -0.19 -12.33 -11.72
C ARG A 220 0.30 -13.78 -11.86
N GLY A 221 -0.59 -14.70 -12.24
CA GLY A 221 -0.23 -16.07 -12.56
C GLY A 221 0.78 -16.17 -13.72
N TYR A 222 0.63 -15.37 -14.77
CA TYR A 222 1.60 -15.33 -15.88
C TYR A 222 2.97 -14.80 -15.44
N TYR A 223 2.98 -13.71 -14.70
CA TYR A 223 4.21 -13.12 -14.22
C TYR A 223 4.98 -14.06 -13.27
N ALA A 224 4.29 -14.90 -12.49
CA ALA A 224 4.92 -15.90 -11.63
C ALA A 224 5.81 -16.88 -12.41
N TRP A 225 5.56 -17.01 -13.71
CA TRP A 225 6.27 -17.88 -14.64
C TRP A 225 7.10 -17.10 -15.67
N GLY A 226 7.30 -15.79 -15.47
CA GLY A 226 8.14 -14.95 -16.32
C GLY A 226 7.49 -14.49 -17.62
N PHE A 227 6.16 -14.59 -17.75
CA PHE A 227 5.42 -14.06 -18.89
C PHE A 227 4.89 -12.66 -18.56
N GLU A 228 5.52 -11.63 -19.11
CA GLU A 228 5.12 -10.25 -18.88
C GLU A 228 3.87 -9.89 -19.69
N VAL A 229 2.82 -9.45 -18.99
CA VAL A 229 1.53 -9.04 -19.58
C VAL A 229 1.14 -7.64 -19.08
N PRO A 230 1.92 -6.62 -19.47
CA PRO A 230 1.80 -5.28 -18.92
C PRO A 230 0.42 -4.64 -19.05
N GLN A 231 -0.23 -4.85 -20.18
CA GLN A 231 -1.53 -4.24 -20.44
C GLN A 231 -2.68 -5.02 -19.79
N ALA A 232 -2.50 -6.33 -19.54
CA ALA A 232 -3.47 -7.13 -18.80
C ALA A 232 -3.46 -6.85 -17.28
N LEU A 233 -2.31 -6.44 -16.75
CA LEU A 233 -2.16 -6.06 -15.34
C LEU A 233 -2.56 -4.59 -15.11
N ALA A 234 -2.75 -3.81 -16.19
CA ALA A 234 -3.28 -2.45 -16.12
C ALA A 234 -4.81 -2.50 -15.96
N TYR A 235 -5.37 -1.69 -15.05
CA TYR A 235 -6.81 -1.68 -14.79
C TYR A 235 -7.66 -1.09 -15.92
N GLU A 236 -7.05 -0.35 -16.84
CA GLU A 236 -7.75 0.35 -17.91
C GLU A 236 -7.99 -0.55 -19.12
N PRO A 237 -9.06 -0.30 -19.89
CA PRO A 237 -9.98 0.82 -19.74
C PRO A 237 -11.08 0.55 -18.70
N PHE A 238 -11.26 1.45 -17.73
CA PHE A 238 -12.37 1.38 -16.79
C PHE A 238 -13.05 2.74 -16.58
N THR A 239 -14.24 2.72 -15.97
CA THR A 239 -14.92 3.92 -15.48
C THR A 239 -15.50 3.62 -14.11
N LEU A 240 -15.77 4.68 -13.34
CA LEU A 240 -16.48 4.54 -12.07
C LEU A 240 -17.98 4.70 -12.31
N VAL A 241 -18.77 3.78 -11.75
CA VAL A 241 -20.23 3.79 -11.77
C VAL A 241 -20.75 3.86 -10.34
N ASP A 242 -21.70 4.75 -10.08
CA ASP A 242 -22.35 4.83 -8.77
C ASP A 242 -23.27 3.62 -8.55
N VAL A 243 -22.99 2.83 -7.51
CA VAL A 243 -23.85 1.77 -7.00
C VAL A 243 -24.01 1.98 -5.50
N TYR A 244 -25.22 2.35 -5.07
CA TYR A 244 -25.51 2.69 -3.66
C TYR A 244 -24.57 3.76 -3.06
N GLY A 245 -24.23 4.81 -3.84
CA GLY A 245 -23.35 5.88 -3.36
C GLY A 245 -21.89 5.48 -3.23
N LEU A 246 -21.48 4.38 -3.88
CA LEU A 246 -20.10 3.93 -4.00
C LEU A 246 -19.70 3.97 -5.47
N GLN A 247 -18.50 4.45 -5.74
CA GLN A 247 -17.92 4.51 -7.08
C GLN A 247 -17.28 3.16 -7.41
N ILE A 248 -18.03 2.27 -8.07
CA ILE A 248 -17.59 0.92 -8.45
C ILE A 248 -16.83 0.99 -9.77
N PRO A 249 -15.60 0.46 -9.86
CA PRO A 249 -14.88 0.36 -11.11
C PRO A 249 -15.54 -0.67 -12.02
N VAL A 250 -15.79 -0.29 -13.26
CA VAL A 250 -16.37 -1.16 -14.28
C VAL A 250 -15.54 -1.05 -15.54
N ASP A 251 -15.17 -2.19 -16.10
CA ASP A 251 -14.42 -2.24 -17.34
C ASP A 251 -15.25 -1.62 -18.49
N GLN A 252 -14.63 -0.79 -19.33
CA GLN A 252 -15.34 -0.14 -20.43
C GLN A 252 -15.57 -1.08 -21.62
N ARG A 253 -14.88 -2.23 -21.68
CA ARG A 253 -15.03 -3.26 -22.71
C ARG A 253 -16.31 -4.06 -22.46
N ASP A 254 -17.44 -3.45 -22.76
CA ASP A 254 -18.76 -4.07 -22.60
C ASP A 254 -19.10 -5.11 -23.69
N TYR A 255 -20.18 -5.84 -23.47
CA TYR A 255 -20.64 -6.87 -24.40
C TYR A 255 -20.98 -6.31 -25.78
N GLN A 256 -21.54 -5.10 -25.86
CA GLN A 256 -21.97 -4.47 -27.10
C GLN A 256 -20.78 -4.16 -28.02
N THR A 257 -19.65 -3.78 -27.44
CA THR A 257 -18.44 -3.38 -28.17
C THR A 257 -17.49 -4.55 -28.41
N THR A 258 -17.47 -5.55 -27.53
CA THR A 258 -16.44 -6.61 -27.54
C THR A 258 -16.98 -8.04 -27.63
N ASN A 259 -18.30 -8.23 -27.53
CA ASN A 259 -18.95 -9.54 -27.44
C ASN A 259 -18.51 -10.37 -26.20
N ALA A 260 -18.00 -9.70 -25.17
CA ALA A 260 -17.69 -10.26 -23.86
C ALA A 260 -18.12 -9.28 -22.76
N ASN A 261 -18.67 -9.80 -21.67
CA ASN A 261 -19.30 -9.01 -20.62
C ASN A 261 -18.27 -8.46 -19.63
N ASN A 262 -18.52 -7.28 -19.06
CA ASN A 262 -17.70 -6.62 -18.04
C ASN A 262 -18.22 -6.86 -16.61
N TYR A 263 -18.23 -8.13 -16.19
CA TYR A 263 -18.75 -8.50 -14.88
C TYR A 263 -17.93 -7.90 -13.74
N VAL A 264 -18.61 -7.32 -12.75
CA VAL A 264 -18.04 -7.03 -11.42
C VAL A 264 -18.60 -8.04 -10.42
N VAL A 265 -17.74 -8.94 -9.96
CA VAL A 265 -18.07 -10.09 -9.09
C VAL A 265 -17.07 -10.21 -7.93
N SER A 266 -17.38 -11.00 -6.91
CA SER A 266 -16.56 -11.08 -5.69
C SER A 266 -15.32 -11.99 -5.83
N GLU A 267 -15.40 -13.10 -6.58
CA GLU A 267 -14.37 -14.16 -6.57
C GLU A 267 -12.97 -13.67 -6.96
N SER A 268 -12.84 -12.87 -8.02
CA SER A 268 -11.53 -12.38 -8.47
C SER A 268 -10.79 -11.58 -7.38
N TYR A 269 -11.49 -10.72 -6.66
CA TYR A 269 -10.93 -9.96 -5.54
C TYR A 269 -10.60 -10.83 -4.33
N ILE A 270 -11.45 -11.82 -4.03
CA ILE A 270 -11.21 -12.76 -2.94
C ILE A 270 -9.96 -13.61 -3.23
N LEU A 271 -9.85 -14.13 -4.45
CA LEU A 271 -8.69 -14.90 -4.91
C LEU A 271 -7.40 -14.06 -4.84
N ASP A 272 -7.42 -12.84 -5.38
CA ASP A 272 -6.26 -11.95 -5.33
C ASP A 272 -5.83 -11.65 -3.88
N ALA A 273 -6.79 -11.48 -2.96
CA ALA A 273 -6.52 -11.27 -1.55
C ALA A 273 -5.87 -12.46 -0.86
N ILE A 274 -6.45 -13.65 -1.01
CA ILE A 274 -5.96 -14.83 -0.28
C ILE A 274 -4.67 -15.40 -0.88
N GLU A 275 -4.42 -15.20 -2.18
CA GLU A 275 -3.23 -15.71 -2.85
C GLU A 275 -2.09 -14.70 -2.95
N PHE A 276 -2.38 -13.45 -3.34
CA PHE A 276 -1.37 -12.43 -3.65
C PHE A 276 -1.39 -11.23 -2.69
N GLY A 277 -2.38 -11.13 -1.81
CA GLY A 277 -2.46 -10.13 -0.74
C GLY A 277 -3.19 -8.85 -1.09
N LEU A 278 -3.85 -8.76 -2.25
CA LEU A 278 -4.72 -7.64 -2.66
C LEU A 278 -4.10 -6.26 -2.39
N GLN A 279 -3.29 -5.80 -3.34
CA GLN A 279 -2.49 -4.59 -3.21
C GLN A 279 -3.02 -3.44 -4.07
N GLY A 280 -2.67 -2.20 -3.69
CA GLY A 280 -2.95 -1.00 -4.51
C GLY A 280 -4.43 -0.69 -4.66
N GLU A 281 -4.83 -0.17 -5.83
CA GLU A 281 -6.21 0.24 -6.10
C GLU A 281 -7.19 -0.94 -6.06
N LEU A 282 -6.72 -2.15 -6.39
CA LEU A 282 -7.54 -3.36 -6.35
C LEU A 282 -8.07 -3.65 -4.93
N ALA A 283 -7.34 -3.25 -3.89
CA ALA A 283 -7.79 -3.36 -2.49
C ALA A 283 -8.98 -2.45 -2.17
N ASP A 284 -8.93 -1.20 -2.63
CA ASP A 284 -10.04 -0.27 -2.53
C ASP A 284 -11.24 -0.76 -3.37
N TYR A 285 -10.99 -1.25 -4.59
CA TYR A 285 -12.03 -1.78 -5.46
C TYR A 285 -12.75 -2.99 -4.82
N SER A 286 -11.99 -3.94 -4.26
CA SER A 286 -12.53 -5.04 -3.48
C SER A 286 -13.39 -4.56 -2.31
N ARG A 287 -12.89 -3.59 -1.54
CA ARG A 287 -13.62 -3.03 -0.40
C ARG A 287 -14.94 -2.40 -0.84
N ARG A 288 -14.94 -1.66 -1.95
CA ARG A 288 -16.16 -1.06 -2.52
C ARG A 288 -17.15 -2.10 -3.04
N VAL A 289 -16.66 -3.19 -3.65
CA VAL A 289 -17.49 -4.32 -4.09
C VAL A 289 -18.17 -4.98 -2.89
N PHE A 290 -17.47 -5.19 -1.78
CA PHE A 290 -18.07 -5.68 -0.53
C PHE A 290 -19.08 -4.68 0.05
N GLU A 291 -18.71 -3.40 0.18
CA GLU A 291 -19.57 -2.38 0.76
C GLU A 291 -20.84 -2.11 -0.07
N ALA A 292 -20.79 -2.28 -1.41
CA ALA A 292 -22.00 -2.16 -2.25
C ALA A 292 -23.03 -3.23 -1.91
N GLN A 293 -22.57 -4.45 -1.60
CA GLN A 293 -23.42 -5.57 -1.22
C GLN A 293 -24.03 -5.36 0.17
N LYS A 294 -23.22 -4.84 1.11
CA LYS A 294 -23.67 -4.41 2.43
C LYS A 294 -24.72 -3.30 2.37
N ARG A 295 -24.47 -2.23 1.60
CA ARG A 295 -25.44 -1.13 1.42
C ARG A 295 -26.71 -1.58 0.72
N ARG A 296 -26.63 -2.53 -0.21
CA ARG A 296 -27.81 -3.17 -0.80
C ARG A 296 -28.63 -3.90 0.27
N TYR A 297 -27.98 -4.63 1.17
CA TYR A 297 -28.66 -5.26 2.30
C TYR A 297 -29.31 -4.23 3.22
N GLU A 298 -28.59 -3.17 3.60
CA GLU A 298 -29.15 -2.09 4.44
C GLU A 298 -30.38 -1.43 3.81
N ALA A 299 -30.38 -1.28 2.48
CA ALA A 299 -31.48 -0.67 1.75
C ALA A 299 -32.68 -1.61 1.51
N THR A 300 -32.46 -2.92 1.40
CA THR A 300 -33.49 -3.87 0.93
C THR A 300 -33.86 -4.95 1.93
N GLY A 301 -33.02 -5.17 2.95
CA GLY A 301 -33.08 -6.31 3.85
C GLY A 301 -32.62 -7.64 3.25
N LEU A 302 -32.18 -7.68 1.99
CA LEU A 302 -31.75 -8.91 1.30
C LEU A 302 -30.25 -9.14 1.46
N LEU A 303 -29.87 -10.26 2.10
CA LEU A 303 -28.47 -10.65 2.21
C LEU A 303 -27.86 -10.82 0.81
N THR A 304 -26.66 -10.28 0.61
CA THR A 304 -26.03 -10.17 -0.71
C THR A 304 -24.57 -10.57 -0.62
N ALA A 305 -24.18 -11.59 -1.39
CA ALA A 305 -22.79 -11.99 -1.59
C ALA A 305 -22.73 -12.61 -3.00
N VAL A 306 -22.56 -11.78 -4.02
CA VAL A 306 -22.71 -12.16 -5.43
C VAL A 306 -21.37 -12.58 -6.04
N SER A 307 -21.42 -13.66 -6.81
CA SER A 307 -20.34 -14.13 -7.68
C SER A 307 -20.94 -14.85 -8.89
N GLU A 308 -20.10 -15.33 -9.79
CA GLU A 308 -20.47 -16.39 -10.73
C GLU A 308 -20.66 -17.73 -10.01
N ASP A 309 -21.73 -18.46 -10.31
CA ASP A 309 -21.99 -19.76 -9.72
C ASP A 309 -22.60 -20.71 -10.77
N ASN A 310 -22.30 -22.01 -10.64
CA ASN A 310 -23.14 -23.02 -11.26
C ASN A 310 -24.53 -23.02 -10.61
N ILE A 311 -25.55 -23.36 -11.37
CA ILE A 311 -26.94 -23.44 -10.90
C ILE A 311 -27.47 -24.86 -11.08
N ASN A 312 -28.25 -25.36 -10.11
CA ASN A 312 -28.90 -26.69 -10.13
C ASN A 312 -30.03 -26.87 -11.17
N GLY A 313 -30.03 -26.06 -12.22
CA GLY A 313 -30.95 -26.11 -13.35
C GLY A 313 -30.50 -25.17 -14.49
N PRO A 314 -31.18 -25.18 -15.65
CA PRO A 314 -30.84 -24.28 -16.75
C PRO A 314 -30.82 -22.80 -16.29
N PRO A 315 -29.81 -21.99 -16.69
CA PRO A 315 -28.79 -22.25 -17.71
C PRO A 315 -27.50 -22.93 -17.20
N HIS A 316 -27.51 -23.51 -16.00
CA HIS A 316 -26.41 -24.24 -15.33
C HIS A 316 -25.20 -23.41 -14.89
N PHE A 317 -25.05 -22.17 -15.37
CA PHE A 317 -24.04 -21.22 -14.91
C PHE A 317 -24.54 -19.79 -15.11
N LEU A 318 -24.36 -18.93 -14.10
CA LEU A 318 -24.78 -17.53 -14.10
C LEU A 318 -23.73 -16.66 -13.43
N TYR A 319 -23.58 -15.44 -13.94
CA TYR A 319 -22.89 -14.35 -13.26
C TYR A 319 -23.92 -13.54 -12.47
N SER A 320 -23.95 -13.70 -11.14
CA SER A 320 -24.60 -12.74 -10.25
C SER A 320 -23.59 -11.63 -9.95
N THR A 321 -23.89 -10.40 -10.36
CA THR A 321 -22.89 -9.32 -10.36
C THR A 321 -23.30 -8.16 -9.45
N VAL A 322 -22.33 -7.33 -9.05
CA VAL A 322 -22.59 -5.96 -8.57
C VAL A 322 -22.96 -5.07 -9.75
N TYR A 323 -22.35 -5.31 -10.91
CA TYR A 323 -22.61 -4.59 -12.16
C TYR A 323 -22.21 -5.45 -13.37
N ALA A 324 -22.98 -5.36 -14.45
CA ALA A 324 -22.56 -5.75 -15.79
C ALA A 324 -23.31 -4.98 -16.86
N ASN A 325 -22.62 -4.58 -17.93
CA ASN A 325 -23.14 -4.03 -19.18
C ASN A 325 -24.18 -2.91 -19.01
N GLY A 326 -23.92 -1.95 -18.12
CA GLY A 326 -24.84 -0.83 -17.85
C GLY A 326 -25.90 -1.11 -16.79
N VAL A 327 -25.94 -2.32 -16.22
CA VAL A 327 -26.99 -2.77 -15.31
C VAL A 327 -26.38 -3.15 -13.95
N PRO A 328 -26.62 -2.35 -12.89
CA PRO A 328 -26.32 -2.76 -11.53
C PRO A 328 -27.11 -4.02 -11.15
N TRP A 329 -26.47 -4.91 -10.40
CA TRP A 329 -27.06 -6.15 -9.89
C TRP A 329 -27.56 -7.11 -10.99
N ALA A 330 -26.95 -7.05 -12.17
CA ALA A 330 -27.29 -7.94 -13.28
C ALA A 330 -27.03 -9.40 -12.91
N VAL A 331 -27.95 -10.27 -13.34
CA VAL A 331 -27.78 -11.73 -13.29
C VAL A 331 -27.87 -12.21 -14.72
N ILE A 332 -26.75 -12.63 -15.30
CA ILE A 332 -26.67 -12.88 -16.75
C ILE A 332 -25.85 -14.13 -17.06
N THR A 333 -26.09 -14.71 -18.25
CA THR A 333 -25.21 -15.73 -18.85
C THR A 333 -24.06 -15.09 -19.63
N GLU A 334 -23.12 -15.92 -20.10
CA GLU A 334 -22.05 -15.49 -21.02
C GLU A 334 -22.57 -14.85 -22.31
N ALA A 335 -23.75 -15.25 -22.76
CA ALA A 335 -24.44 -14.63 -23.91
C ALA A 335 -25.19 -13.33 -23.54
N ASN A 336 -24.91 -12.73 -22.38
CA ASN A 336 -25.55 -11.53 -21.85
C ASN A 336 -27.09 -11.68 -21.70
N GLN A 337 -27.58 -12.90 -21.50
CA GLN A 337 -29.02 -13.15 -21.33
C GLN A 337 -29.41 -13.00 -19.85
N PRO A 338 -30.43 -12.19 -19.50
CA PRO A 338 -30.80 -11.93 -18.11
C PRO A 338 -31.64 -13.04 -17.46
N TYR A 339 -31.31 -13.35 -16.21
CA TYR A 339 -32.01 -14.30 -15.31
C TYR A 339 -32.14 -13.74 -13.89
N PRO A 340 -32.78 -12.56 -13.71
CA PRO A 340 -32.81 -11.86 -12.41
C PRO A 340 -33.43 -12.68 -11.27
N ASP A 341 -34.34 -13.61 -11.58
CA ASP A 341 -35.04 -14.45 -10.60
C ASP A 341 -34.17 -15.58 -10.02
N LEU A 342 -32.98 -15.81 -10.61
CA LEU A 342 -32.04 -16.87 -10.22
C LEU A 342 -30.81 -16.32 -9.49
N ARG A 343 -30.85 -15.08 -8.98
CA ARG A 343 -29.74 -14.52 -8.18
C ARG A 343 -29.45 -15.39 -6.96
N THR A 344 -28.18 -15.59 -6.67
CA THR A 344 -27.71 -16.37 -5.51
C THR A 344 -27.02 -15.49 -4.48
N LEU A 345 -27.23 -15.80 -3.20
CA LEU A 345 -26.26 -15.57 -2.14
C LEU A 345 -25.22 -16.68 -2.26
N SER A 346 -24.06 -16.37 -2.84
CA SER A 346 -22.99 -17.31 -3.11
C SER A 346 -22.27 -17.72 -1.81
N THR A 347 -22.16 -19.03 -1.58
CA THR A 347 -21.50 -19.58 -0.39
C THR A 347 -20.02 -19.22 -0.37
N LYS A 348 -19.32 -19.36 -1.50
CA LYS A 348 -17.88 -19.07 -1.59
C LYS A 348 -17.57 -17.59 -1.38
N ALA A 349 -18.41 -16.69 -1.89
CA ALA A 349 -18.26 -15.26 -1.66
C ALA A 349 -18.52 -14.88 -0.19
N ALA A 350 -19.55 -15.46 0.43
CA ALA A 350 -19.84 -15.22 1.84
C ALA A 350 -18.74 -15.72 2.78
N PHE A 351 -18.14 -16.89 2.50
CA PHE A 351 -16.94 -17.35 3.20
C PHE A 351 -15.76 -16.37 2.97
N GLY A 352 -15.52 -15.96 1.72
CA GLY A 352 -14.42 -15.04 1.40
C GLY A 352 -14.54 -13.73 2.17
N TRP A 353 -15.68 -13.05 2.08
CA TRP A 353 -15.91 -11.80 2.80
C TRP A 353 -15.84 -11.95 4.32
N ARG A 354 -16.31 -13.08 4.88
CA ARG A 354 -16.19 -13.36 6.32
C ARG A 354 -14.75 -13.39 6.81
N TYR A 355 -13.85 -13.98 6.03
CA TYR A 355 -12.47 -14.19 6.44
C TYR A 355 -11.54 -13.05 6.01
N LEU A 356 -11.93 -12.26 5.02
CA LEU A 356 -11.26 -11.00 4.69
C LEU A 356 -11.66 -9.85 5.63
N TYR A 357 -12.90 -9.81 6.11
CA TYR A 357 -13.41 -8.76 6.99
C TYR A 357 -14.00 -9.37 8.28
N PRO A 358 -13.17 -9.98 9.15
CA PRO A 358 -13.65 -10.78 10.28
C PRO A 358 -14.38 -9.98 11.37
N ASP A 359 -14.13 -8.67 11.44
CA ASP A 359 -14.73 -7.76 12.41
C ASP A 359 -16.00 -7.06 11.88
N ASP A 360 -16.37 -7.27 10.61
CA ASP A 360 -17.57 -6.66 10.04
C ASP A 360 -18.84 -7.48 10.34
N PRO A 361 -19.86 -6.88 11.00
CA PRO A 361 -21.09 -7.59 11.36
C PRO A 361 -21.88 -8.13 10.15
N TYR A 362 -21.84 -7.43 9.01
CA TYR A 362 -22.52 -7.88 7.80
C TYR A 362 -21.83 -9.11 7.20
N ALA A 363 -20.50 -9.13 7.19
CA ALA A 363 -19.72 -10.28 6.75
C ALA A 363 -20.02 -11.53 7.61
N GLN A 364 -20.17 -11.35 8.93
CA GLN A 364 -20.65 -12.40 9.83
C GLN A 364 -22.07 -12.87 9.48
N GLN A 365 -22.96 -11.94 9.14
CA GLN A 365 -24.37 -12.26 8.85
C GLN A 365 -24.55 -13.06 7.55
N ILE A 366 -23.89 -12.68 6.46
CA ILE A 366 -23.93 -13.45 5.20
C ILE A 366 -23.32 -14.83 5.37
N PHE A 367 -22.27 -14.95 6.19
CA PHE A 367 -21.65 -16.23 6.53
C PHE A 367 -22.57 -17.13 7.35
N ASP A 368 -23.23 -16.59 8.38
CA ASP A 368 -24.16 -17.36 9.22
C ASP A 368 -25.33 -17.93 8.41
N ALA A 369 -25.72 -17.29 7.31
CA ALA A 369 -26.76 -17.80 6.41
C ALA A 369 -26.33 -19.07 5.65
N VAL A 370 -25.03 -19.22 5.35
CA VAL A 370 -24.52 -20.26 4.44
C VAL A 370 -23.64 -21.32 5.11
N LYS A 371 -23.03 -21.05 6.27
CA LYS A 371 -22.00 -21.91 6.90
C LYS A 371 -22.45 -23.35 7.21
N ASP A 372 -23.75 -23.56 7.39
CA ASP A 372 -24.36 -24.85 7.70
C ASP A 372 -25.03 -25.50 6.47
N ARG A 373 -24.93 -24.89 5.28
CA ARG A 373 -25.56 -25.36 4.02
C ARG A 373 -24.66 -26.33 3.28
N THR A 374 -24.64 -27.57 3.77
CA THR A 374 -23.84 -28.66 3.20
C THR A 374 -24.70 -29.86 2.79
N ASN A 375 -24.21 -30.67 1.86
CA ASN A 375 -24.82 -31.96 1.52
C ASN A 375 -24.40 -33.04 2.51
N SER A 376 -24.92 -33.02 3.74
CA SER A 376 -24.58 -34.00 4.79
C SER A 376 -23.06 -34.16 4.99
N GLY A 377 -22.31 -33.07 4.86
CA GLY A 377 -20.84 -33.07 4.94
C GLY A 377 -20.09 -33.58 3.70
N GLN A 378 -20.74 -33.84 2.57
CA GLN A 378 -20.08 -34.24 1.31
C GLN A 378 -19.55 -33.06 0.48
N GLY A 379 -19.84 -31.82 0.92
CA GLY A 379 -19.50 -30.60 0.21
C GLY A 379 -20.48 -29.49 0.56
N TYR A 380 -20.07 -28.26 0.30
CA TYR A 380 -20.90 -27.07 0.37
C TYR A 380 -21.71 -26.87 -0.91
N TYR A 381 -22.98 -26.51 -0.73
CA TYR A 381 -23.83 -26.04 -1.81
C TYR A 381 -23.34 -24.70 -2.35
N ALA A 382 -23.52 -24.46 -3.65
CA ALA A 382 -23.06 -23.24 -4.30
C ALA A 382 -23.68 -21.96 -3.71
N GLY A 383 -24.93 -22.02 -3.23
CA GLY A 383 -25.54 -20.88 -2.57
C GLY A 383 -27.01 -21.04 -2.22
N ILE A 384 -27.65 -19.92 -1.92
CA ILE A 384 -29.08 -19.82 -1.63
C ILE A 384 -29.72 -18.89 -2.66
N PHE A 385 -30.86 -19.24 -3.24
CA PHE A 385 -31.56 -18.34 -4.14
C PHE A 385 -32.16 -17.16 -3.37
N GLU A 386 -31.90 -15.95 -3.87
CA GLU A 386 -32.35 -14.70 -3.24
C GLU A 386 -33.88 -14.62 -3.14
N SER A 387 -34.59 -15.19 -4.12
CA SER A 387 -36.05 -15.17 -4.25
C SER A 387 -36.80 -15.70 -3.04
N GLY A 388 -36.18 -16.54 -2.22
CA GLY A 388 -36.77 -17.07 -0.99
C GLY A 388 -35.97 -16.77 0.28
N LEU A 389 -35.01 -15.82 0.27
CA LEU A 389 -34.25 -15.48 1.49
C LEU A 389 -35.11 -14.95 2.65
N SER A 390 -36.34 -14.54 2.38
CA SER A 390 -37.32 -14.16 3.41
C SER A 390 -38.14 -15.34 3.94
N ASP A 391 -38.02 -16.51 3.33
CA ASP A 391 -38.73 -17.72 3.73
C ASP A 391 -37.98 -18.44 4.87
N PRO A 392 -38.69 -19.15 5.76
CA PRO A 392 -38.05 -19.97 6.81
C PRO A 392 -37.11 -21.03 6.24
N GLU A 393 -37.43 -21.55 5.06
CA GLU A 393 -36.61 -22.51 4.30
C GLU A 393 -36.38 -21.94 2.89
N PRO A 394 -35.33 -21.13 2.70
CA PRO A 394 -35.05 -20.53 1.40
C PRO A 394 -34.68 -21.61 0.37
N PRO A 395 -35.08 -21.48 -0.92
CA PRO A 395 -34.66 -22.38 -1.96
C PRO A 395 -33.14 -22.40 -2.09
N ILE A 396 -32.55 -23.59 -2.07
CA ILE A 396 -31.10 -23.77 -2.09
C ILE A 396 -30.65 -24.04 -3.54
N ASN A 397 -29.55 -23.41 -3.94
CA ASN A 397 -28.80 -23.84 -5.11
C ASN A 397 -27.86 -24.98 -4.68
N ASP A 398 -28.40 -26.19 -4.64
CA ASP A 398 -27.80 -27.37 -4.02
C ASP A 398 -26.74 -28.08 -4.87
N ILE A 399 -26.30 -27.46 -5.97
CA ILE A 399 -25.21 -27.98 -6.79
C ILE A 399 -23.89 -27.94 -6.01
N LEU A 400 -23.12 -29.02 -6.12
CA LEU A 400 -21.79 -29.15 -5.54
C LEU A 400 -20.75 -28.97 -6.64
N THR A 401 -19.78 -28.09 -6.40
CA THR A 401 -18.76 -27.73 -7.41
C THR A 401 -17.36 -27.68 -6.82
N GLY A 402 -16.37 -27.94 -7.68
CA GLY A 402 -14.96 -27.80 -7.35
C GLY A 402 -14.58 -26.36 -7.05
N ASN A 403 -15.19 -25.39 -7.74
CA ASN A 403 -14.93 -23.98 -7.48
C ASN A 403 -15.35 -23.57 -6.06
N THR A 404 -16.61 -23.84 -5.66
CA THR A 404 -17.10 -23.46 -4.32
C THR A 404 -16.30 -24.14 -3.22
N ASN A 405 -16.07 -25.45 -3.33
CA ASN A 405 -15.41 -26.21 -2.27
C ASN A 405 -13.89 -25.98 -2.23
N GLY A 406 -13.26 -25.74 -3.39
CA GLY A 406 -11.85 -25.41 -3.48
C GLY A 406 -11.56 -24.04 -2.85
N LEU A 407 -12.34 -23.03 -3.20
CA LEU A 407 -12.15 -21.69 -2.67
C LEU A 407 -12.37 -21.63 -1.14
N ILE A 408 -13.38 -22.35 -0.62
CA ILE A 408 -13.59 -22.45 0.84
C ILE A 408 -12.37 -23.05 1.56
N LEU A 409 -11.75 -24.10 1.01
CA LEU A 409 -10.55 -24.69 1.59
C LEU A 409 -9.37 -23.71 1.59
N GLU A 410 -9.19 -22.99 0.49
CA GLU A 410 -8.13 -21.99 0.33
C GLU A 410 -8.31 -20.81 1.29
N ILE A 411 -9.53 -20.29 1.43
CA ILE A 411 -9.89 -19.23 2.39
C ILE A 411 -9.60 -19.67 3.83
N LEU A 412 -9.99 -20.89 4.20
CA LEU A 412 -9.73 -21.43 5.55
C LEU A 412 -8.23 -21.62 5.79
N TYR A 413 -7.47 -22.01 4.77
CA TYR A 413 -6.02 -22.11 4.84
C TYR A 413 -5.36 -20.72 5.01
N TYR A 414 -5.78 -19.72 4.23
CA TYR A 414 -5.38 -18.32 4.41
C TYR A 414 -5.64 -17.83 5.84
N LYS A 415 -6.84 -18.08 6.37
CA LYS A 415 -7.15 -17.77 7.78
C LYS A 415 -6.21 -18.52 8.72
N ALA A 416 -5.99 -19.81 8.50
CA ALA A 416 -5.15 -20.63 9.38
C ALA A 416 -3.71 -20.15 9.45
N ARG A 417 -3.22 -19.55 8.36
CA ARG A 417 -1.91 -18.90 8.26
C ARG A 417 -1.82 -17.55 8.99
N GLY A 418 -2.92 -17.04 9.52
CA GLY A 418 -2.96 -15.74 10.19
C GLY A 418 -3.42 -14.59 9.30
N ALA A 419 -4.21 -14.89 8.26
CA ALA A 419 -4.64 -13.92 7.25
C ALA A 419 -3.46 -13.33 6.45
N GLU A 420 -2.49 -14.19 6.14
CA GLU A 420 -1.33 -13.87 5.31
C GLU A 420 -1.50 -14.51 3.93
N PRO A 421 -1.23 -13.78 2.82
CA PRO A 421 -1.40 -14.30 1.48
C PRO A 421 -0.51 -15.51 1.23
N ILE A 422 -0.99 -16.42 0.39
CA ILE A 422 -0.32 -17.70 0.15
C ILE A 422 1.07 -17.48 -0.48
N LEU A 423 1.16 -16.55 -1.44
CA LEU A 423 2.33 -16.18 -2.23
C LEU A 423 2.84 -14.79 -1.78
N SER A 424 3.81 -14.77 -0.84
CA SER A 424 4.30 -13.53 -0.20
C SER A 424 5.49 -12.86 -0.92
N ASP A 425 6.11 -13.54 -1.90
CA ASP A 425 7.44 -13.19 -2.43
C ASP A 425 7.45 -12.86 -3.94
N ALA A 426 6.29 -12.72 -4.59
CA ALA A 426 6.21 -12.46 -6.03
C ALA A 426 5.86 -10.98 -6.32
N PRO A 427 6.83 -10.14 -6.71
CA PRO A 427 6.58 -8.75 -7.06
C PRO A 427 5.84 -8.66 -8.41
N PHE A 428 4.54 -8.36 -8.39
CA PHE A 428 3.77 -8.04 -9.61
C PHE A 428 3.32 -6.58 -9.57
N ALA A 429 4.09 -5.73 -10.26
CA ALA A 429 3.71 -4.35 -10.53
C ALA A 429 2.97 -4.26 -11.87
N SER A 430 1.76 -3.68 -11.84
CA SER A 430 0.97 -3.28 -13.00
C SER A 430 1.74 -2.32 -13.90
N PRO A 431 1.87 -2.60 -15.20
CA PRO A 431 2.49 -1.65 -16.12
C PRO A 431 1.52 -0.56 -16.55
N GLY A 432 1.87 0.68 -16.21
CA GLY A 432 1.16 1.87 -16.62
C GLY A 432 1.10 2.04 -18.15
N ILE A 433 -0.01 2.63 -18.61
CA ILE A 433 -0.42 2.77 -20.01
C ILE A 433 0.37 3.87 -20.73
N PRO A 434 0.68 3.72 -22.04
CA PRO A 434 1.17 4.80 -22.89
C PRO A 434 0.06 5.83 -23.19
N GLY A 435 0.33 7.10 -22.85
CA GLY A 435 -0.70 8.12 -22.63
C GLY A 435 -1.56 8.63 -23.80
N ALA A 436 -2.65 9.29 -23.39
CA ALA A 436 -3.37 10.36 -24.08
C ALA A 436 -3.97 11.32 -23.00
N PRO A 437 -4.33 12.57 -23.32
CA PRO A 437 -3.85 13.76 -22.62
C PRO A 437 -4.44 14.04 -21.23
N ALA A 438 -3.50 14.37 -20.33
CA ALA A 438 -3.59 14.96 -18.99
C ALA A 438 -4.98 15.32 -18.43
N VAL A 439 -5.39 14.53 -17.43
CA VAL A 439 -6.11 15.03 -16.25
C VAL A 439 -5.04 15.29 -15.18
N PRO A 440 -4.85 16.53 -14.69
CA PRO A 440 -3.88 16.80 -13.64
C PRO A 440 -4.42 16.29 -12.29
N GLY A 441 -3.84 15.20 -11.75
CA GLY A 441 -4.06 14.83 -10.35
C GLY A 441 -4.05 13.34 -9.96
N ALA A 442 -3.94 12.38 -10.90
CA ALA A 442 -3.89 10.96 -10.53
C ALA A 442 -2.43 10.46 -10.46
N ALA A 443 -2.04 9.93 -9.30
CA ALA A 443 -0.73 9.35 -9.04
C ALA A 443 -0.53 8.05 -9.85
N THR A 444 0.67 7.83 -10.37
CA THR A 444 1.07 6.64 -11.15
C THR A 444 1.22 5.40 -10.24
N PRO A 445 0.86 4.16 -10.64
CA PRO A 445 1.01 2.97 -9.79
C PRO A 445 2.49 2.63 -9.54
N ALA A 446 2.84 2.40 -8.27
CA ALA A 446 4.20 2.15 -7.79
C ALA A 446 4.71 0.73 -8.11
N ALA A 447 6.01 0.64 -8.43
CA ALA A 447 6.77 -0.60 -8.61
C ALA A 447 6.78 -1.50 -7.35
N PRO A 448 7.21 -2.77 -7.42
CA PRO A 448 7.12 -3.69 -6.29
C PRO A 448 7.99 -3.23 -5.11
N GLY A 449 7.47 -3.40 -3.89
CA GLY A 449 8.08 -2.88 -2.68
C GLY A 449 9.51 -3.41 -2.43
N ARG A 450 10.46 -2.50 -2.31
CA ARG A 450 11.86 -2.75 -1.95
C ARG A 450 11.97 -2.94 -0.43
N VAL A 451 12.43 -4.10 0.02
CA VAL A 451 12.75 -4.30 1.43
C VAL A 451 14.13 -3.71 1.74
N ILE A 452 14.20 -2.82 2.73
CA ILE A 452 15.45 -2.22 3.20
C ILE A 452 15.82 -2.78 4.56
N ALA A 453 17.05 -3.28 4.68
CA ALA A 453 17.58 -3.69 5.97
C ALA A 453 17.92 -2.46 6.83
N PRO A 454 17.68 -2.50 8.15
CA PRO A 454 18.20 -1.51 9.08
C PRO A 454 19.72 -1.43 9.03
N ILE A 455 20.29 -0.25 9.31
CA ILE A 455 21.74 -0.12 9.51
C ILE A 455 22.23 -1.00 10.66
N ALA A 456 23.54 -1.23 10.69
CA ALA A 456 24.20 -1.91 11.80
C ALA A 456 23.86 -1.25 13.15
N ALA A 457 23.81 -2.07 14.20
CA ALA A 457 23.53 -1.57 15.55
C ALA A 457 24.56 -0.50 15.96
N VAL A 458 24.07 0.61 16.54
CA VAL A 458 24.89 1.80 16.86
C VAL A 458 25.53 1.77 18.26
N GLY A 459 25.45 0.63 18.95
CA GLY A 459 25.91 0.48 20.33
C GLY A 459 24.82 0.80 21.36
N PRO A 460 25.14 0.73 22.67
CA PRO A 460 24.17 1.01 23.73
C PRO A 460 23.80 2.51 23.79
N PRO A 461 22.58 2.85 24.25
CA PRO A 461 22.15 4.25 24.40
C PRO A 461 23.11 5.10 25.23
N GLN A 462 23.36 6.34 24.79
CA GLN A 462 24.24 7.29 25.46
C GLN A 462 23.45 8.39 26.20
N PRO A 463 24.08 9.11 27.15
CA PRO A 463 23.41 10.21 27.84
C PRO A 463 22.89 11.28 26.88
N SER A 464 21.58 11.55 26.93
CA SER A 464 20.92 12.55 26.10
C SER A 464 21.27 13.97 26.52
N ALA A 465 21.49 14.88 25.56
CA ALA A 465 21.57 16.32 25.80
C ALA A 465 20.18 17.00 25.81
N CYS A 466 19.12 16.26 25.49
CA CYS A 466 17.77 16.81 25.34
C CYS A 466 16.95 16.66 26.62
N ALA A 467 16.14 17.67 26.91
CA ALA A 467 15.23 17.66 28.04
C ALA A 467 14.27 16.46 27.95
N GLN A 468 14.04 15.80 29.09
CA GLN A 468 13.13 14.67 29.20
C GLN A 468 11.89 15.10 29.98
N PRO A 469 10.68 14.73 29.55
CA PRO A 469 9.48 15.07 30.29
C PRO A 469 9.37 14.24 31.56
N GLN A 470 8.60 14.74 32.52
CA GLN A 470 8.23 13.96 33.69
C GLN A 470 7.15 12.93 33.30
N LEU A 471 7.47 11.65 33.43
CA LEU A 471 6.54 10.55 33.15
C LEU A 471 5.92 9.97 34.44
N PRO A 472 4.68 9.45 34.40
CA PRO A 472 3.80 9.39 33.24
C PRO A 472 3.19 10.75 32.88
N LEU A 473 2.90 10.95 31.60
CA LEU A 473 2.19 12.14 31.13
C LEU A 473 0.78 12.23 31.74
N GLY A 474 0.23 13.45 31.77
CA GLY A 474 -1.19 13.64 32.05
C GLY A 474 -2.08 12.83 31.11
N ALA A 475 -3.24 12.37 31.58
CA ALA A 475 -4.08 11.42 30.84
C ALA A 475 -4.47 11.91 29.43
N VAL A 476 -4.79 13.20 29.28
CA VAL A 476 -5.15 13.83 28.00
C VAL A 476 -3.97 13.80 27.02
N ASP A 477 -2.80 14.28 27.45
CA ASP A 477 -1.59 14.29 26.62
C ASP A 477 -1.16 12.85 26.26
N SER A 478 -1.23 11.92 27.21
CA SER A 478 -0.90 10.51 26.99
C SER A 478 -1.80 9.87 25.93
N GLN A 479 -3.11 10.13 25.98
CA GLN A 479 -4.06 9.61 25.00
C GLN A 479 -3.91 10.28 23.63
N THR A 480 -3.74 11.60 23.62
CA THR A 480 -3.53 12.39 22.39
C THR A 480 -2.26 11.93 21.69
N ALA A 481 -1.16 11.73 22.44
CA ALA A 481 0.09 11.28 21.88
C ALA A 481 -0.02 9.85 21.30
N ARG A 482 -0.68 8.91 21.99
CA ARG A 482 -0.91 7.56 21.44
C ARG A 482 -1.73 7.58 20.15
N ARG A 483 -2.79 8.39 20.09
CA ARG A 483 -3.61 8.55 18.88
C ARG A 483 -2.80 9.15 17.73
N ALA A 484 -1.99 10.16 17.99
CA ALA A 484 -1.12 10.73 16.96
C ALA A 484 -0.07 9.72 16.48
N TRP A 485 0.49 8.91 17.38
CA TRP A 485 1.45 7.87 17.04
C TRP A 485 0.85 6.77 16.14
N GLN A 486 -0.45 6.50 16.25
CA GLN A 486 -1.14 5.47 15.48
C GLN A 486 -0.91 5.57 13.97
N TYR A 487 -0.84 6.80 13.42
CA TYR A 487 -0.54 7.00 12.00
C TYR A 487 0.74 6.27 11.55
N PHE A 488 1.79 6.33 12.37
CA PHE A 488 3.11 5.75 12.09
C PHE A 488 3.18 4.25 12.38
N GLU A 489 2.25 3.71 13.17
CA GLU A 489 2.06 2.27 13.31
C GLU A 489 1.41 1.72 12.04
N THR A 490 0.30 2.32 11.62
CA THR A 490 -0.52 1.88 10.49
C THR A 490 0.19 2.00 9.14
N HIS A 491 0.96 3.07 8.93
CA HIS A 491 1.58 3.37 7.63
C HIS A 491 3.07 3.03 7.57
N SER A 492 3.54 2.10 8.41
CA SER A 492 4.93 1.62 8.32
C SER A 492 5.15 0.79 7.05
N THR A 493 6.29 0.99 6.38
CA THR A 493 6.63 0.29 5.14
C THR A 493 7.93 -0.50 5.26
N SER A 494 8.13 -1.45 4.35
CA SER A 494 9.33 -2.29 4.29
C SER A 494 10.61 -1.51 3.92
N THR A 495 10.50 -0.29 3.39
CA THR A 495 11.64 0.58 3.13
C THR A 495 12.14 1.32 4.37
N GLY A 496 11.32 1.39 5.44
CA GLY A 496 11.59 2.22 6.61
C GLY A 496 11.10 3.66 6.47
N LEU A 497 10.51 4.03 5.33
CA LEU A 497 9.78 5.28 5.16
C LEU A 497 8.32 5.14 5.62
N VAL A 498 7.70 6.28 5.89
CA VAL A 498 6.27 6.41 6.16
C VAL A 498 5.72 7.44 5.18
N PRO A 499 4.59 7.18 4.50
CA PRO A 499 4.04 8.11 3.53
C PRO A 499 3.67 9.44 4.20
N ASP A 500 3.75 10.52 3.42
CA ASP A 500 3.37 11.85 3.89
C ASP A 500 1.86 11.98 4.05
N ARG A 501 1.11 11.24 3.22
CA ARG A 501 -0.35 11.23 3.13
C ARG A 501 -0.83 9.78 3.11
N SER A 502 -1.93 9.49 3.79
CA SER A 502 -2.52 8.15 3.80
C SER A 502 -3.01 7.68 2.43
N ASP A 503 -3.31 8.61 1.51
CA ASP A 503 -3.86 8.32 0.18
C ASP A 503 -2.78 8.16 -0.92
N MET A 504 -1.49 8.22 -0.55
CA MET A 504 -0.40 8.15 -1.53
C MET A 504 0.85 7.48 -0.94
N PRO A 505 1.47 6.49 -1.64
CA PRO A 505 2.68 5.81 -1.18
C PRO A 505 3.95 6.64 -1.47
N GLY A 506 3.99 7.88 -1.01
CA GLY A 506 5.08 8.83 -1.26
C GLY A 506 5.52 9.59 -0.02
N ALA A 507 6.82 9.78 0.14
CA ALA A 507 7.42 10.57 1.21
C ALA A 507 8.38 11.62 0.65
N THR A 508 8.22 12.86 1.11
CA THR A 508 9.19 13.94 0.85
C THR A 508 10.30 13.90 1.88
N LEU A 509 11.41 14.63 1.65
CA LEU A 509 12.37 14.85 2.73
C LEU A 509 11.74 15.63 3.91
N TRP A 510 10.73 16.46 3.65
CA TRP A 510 10.02 17.18 4.69
C TRP A 510 9.24 16.23 5.61
N GLY A 511 8.47 15.31 5.02
CA GLY A 511 7.74 14.30 5.75
C GLY A 511 8.64 13.24 6.39
N THR A 512 9.77 12.91 5.74
CA THR A 512 10.81 12.06 6.33
C THR A 512 11.40 12.69 7.60
N GLY A 513 11.71 13.99 7.58
CA GLY A 513 12.12 14.73 8.77
C GLY A 513 11.00 14.77 9.83
N SER A 514 9.75 14.86 9.40
CA SER A 514 8.58 14.80 10.29
C SER A 514 8.41 13.44 10.96
N TYR A 515 8.66 12.34 10.24
CA TYR A 515 8.68 10.99 10.83
C TYR A 515 9.80 10.85 11.86
N LEU A 516 11.00 11.33 11.57
CA LEU A 516 12.11 11.25 12.51
C LEU A 516 11.86 12.10 13.79
N ALA A 517 11.28 13.29 13.65
CA ALA A 517 10.86 14.10 14.78
C ALA A 517 9.73 13.42 15.58
N ALA A 518 8.80 12.73 14.91
CA ALA A 518 7.76 11.94 15.57
C ALA A 518 8.34 10.76 16.35
N LEU A 519 9.33 10.04 15.81
CA LEU A 519 10.05 8.97 16.51
C LEU A 519 10.69 9.48 17.81
N HIS A 520 11.41 10.60 17.74
CA HIS A 520 12.01 11.21 18.93
C HIS A 520 10.94 11.62 19.93
N SER A 521 9.85 12.23 19.46
CA SER A 521 8.76 12.68 20.31
C SER A 521 8.06 11.51 21.00
N ALA A 522 7.72 10.45 20.26
CA ALA A 522 7.09 9.25 20.80
C ALA A 522 7.98 8.53 21.82
N GLN A 523 9.29 8.48 21.60
CA GLN A 523 10.24 7.93 22.59
C GLN A 523 10.32 8.80 23.85
N GLY A 524 10.45 10.13 23.70
CA GLY A 524 10.49 11.05 24.84
C GLY A 524 9.20 11.04 25.67
N LEU A 525 8.06 10.87 25.00
CA LEU A 525 6.73 10.79 25.62
C LEU A 525 6.42 9.41 26.23
N GLY A 526 7.32 8.44 26.11
CA GLY A 526 7.16 7.09 26.65
C GLY A 526 6.13 6.23 25.90
N ILE A 527 5.86 6.55 24.63
CA ILE A 527 5.01 5.73 23.73
C ILE A 527 5.83 4.58 23.16
N LEU A 528 7.08 4.86 22.77
CA LEU A 528 8.03 3.85 22.30
C LEU A 528 9.02 3.50 23.39
N ASP A 529 9.30 2.20 23.53
CA ASP A 529 10.49 1.77 24.25
C ASP A 529 11.76 1.99 23.42
N SER A 530 12.92 1.89 24.08
CA SER A 530 14.22 2.12 23.44
C SER A 530 14.52 1.13 22.29
N GLY A 531 14.01 -0.10 22.36
CA GLY A 531 14.21 -1.10 21.32
C GLY A 531 13.32 -0.86 20.09
N GLN A 532 12.07 -0.44 20.29
CA GLN A 532 11.17 -0.05 19.19
C GLN A 532 11.70 1.21 18.48
N PHE A 533 12.12 2.21 19.24
CA PHE A 533 12.77 3.41 18.72
C PHE A 533 14.02 3.04 17.90
N ASP A 534 14.92 2.21 18.46
CA ASP A 534 16.14 1.80 17.78
C ASP A 534 15.89 1.09 16.44
N ARG A 535 14.96 0.13 16.42
CA ARG A 535 14.63 -0.59 15.19
C ARG A 535 14.14 0.37 14.10
N ARG A 536 13.21 1.27 14.45
CA ARG A 536 12.60 2.20 13.48
C ARG A 536 13.61 3.24 12.98
N VAL A 537 14.44 3.79 13.87
CA VAL A 537 15.49 4.76 13.47
C VAL A 537 16.54 4.10 12.57
N ARG A 538 17.02 2.90 12.92
CA ARG A 538 18.01 2.21 12.08
C ARG A 538 17.45 1.81 10.72
N HIS A 539 16.16 1.48 10.65
CA HIS A 539 15.47 1.20 9.40
C HIS A 539 15.40 2.44 8.51
N LEU A 540 14.98 3.57 9.07
CA LEU A 540 14.94 4.85 8.36
C LEU A 540 16.33 5.30 7.88
N LEU A 541 17.35 5.21 8.73
CA LEU A 541 18.73 5.54 8.33
C LEU A 541 19.23 4.63 7.21
N GLY A 542 18.81 3.36 7.20
CA GLY A 542 19.13 2.40 6.13
C GLY A 542 18.51 2.81 4.80
N ALA A 543 17.31 3.40 4.85
CA ALA A 543 16.64 3.99 3.69
C ALA A 543 17.42 5.20 3.15
N LEU A 544 17.75 6.16 4.03
CA LEU A 544 18.47 7.39 3.67
C LEU A 544 19.83 7.11 3.02
N GLN A 545 20.53 6.06 3.45
CA GLN A 545 21.82 5.65 2.86
C GLN A 545 21.70 5.00 1.48
N GLN A 546 20.49 4.62 1.07
CA GLN A 546 20.22 3.88 -0.17
C GLN A 546 19.34 4.64 -1.16
N MET A 547 18.84 5.81 -0.78
CA MET A 547 18.09 6.70 -1.67
C MET A 547 18.98 7.18 -2.82
N PRO A 548 18.54 7.04 -4.08
CA PRO A 548 19.20 7.69 -5.20
C PRO A 548 19.32 9.19 -4.96
N LEU A 549 20.45 9.81 -5.33
CA LEU A 549 20.65 11.25 -5.21
C LEU A 549 20.42 11.95 -6.55
N PHE A 550 19.78 13.12 -6.52
CA PHE A 550 19.52 13.89 -7.71
C PHE A 550 20.83 14.49 -8.24
N ALA A 551 21.21 14.10 -9.46
CA ALA A 551 22.48 14.47 -10.09
C ALA A 551 23.73 14.19 -9.22
N GLY A 552 23.64 13.20 -8.31
CA GLY A 552 24.70 12.89 -7.36
C GLY A 552 24.94 13.96 -6.29
N GLU A 553 23.99 14.89 -6.09
CA GLU A 553 24.13 15.97 -5.10
C GLU A 553 23.32 15.74 -3.83
N LEU A 554 22.05 16.13 -3.84
CA LEU A 554 21.14 16.00 -2.70
C LEU A 554 20.05 14.98 -3.01
N PRO A 555 19.36 14.45 -1.98
CA PRO A 555 18.21 13.60 -2.21
C PRO A 555 17.14 14.36 -3.03
N HIS A 556 16.39 13.60 -3.83
CA HIS A 556 15.27 14.08 -4.61
C HIS A 556 14.19 14.66 -3.70
N ARG A 557 13.30 15.47 -4.29
CA ARG A 557 12.17 16.10 -3.59
C ARG A 557 11.24 15.08 -2.91
N ALA A 558 10.99 13.94 -3.55
CA ALA A 558 10.14 12.89 -3.01
C ALA A 558 10.59 11.50 -3.48
N TYR A 559 10.26 10.50 -2.68
CA TYR A 559 10.53 9.08 -2.93
C TYR A 559 9.27 8.25 -2.71
N SER A 560 9.10 7.19 -3.49
CA SER A 560 8.11 6.17 -3.17
C SER A 560 8.48 5.50 -1.86
N THR A 561 7.52 5.39 -0.94
CA THR A 561 7.70 4.65 0.31
C THR A 561 7.73 3.15 0.11
N LEU A 562 7.37 2.68 -1.08
CA LEU A 562 7.40 1.27 -1.43
C LEU A 562 8.73 0.91 -2.10
N THR A 563 9.26 1.73 -3.01
CA THR A 563 10.41 1.33 -3.85
C THR A 563 11.72 2.04 -3.52
N LEU A 564 11.68 3.16 -2.79
CA LEU A 564 12.76 4.16 -2.70
C LEU A 564 13.14 4.83 -4.03
N GLU A 565 12.37 4.65 -5.09
CA GLU A 565 12.62 5.35 -6.34
C GLU A 565 12.10 6.80 -6.28
N PRO A 566 12.74 7.74 -6.98
CA PRO A 566 12.28 9.13 -7.01
C PRO A 566 10.91 9.28 -7.66
N ILE A 567 10.07 10.08 -7.02
CA ILE A 567 8.73 10.45 -7.50
C ILE A 567 8.56 11.97 -7.48
N THR A 568 7.50 12.48 -8.09
CA THR A 568 7.05 13.87 -7.91
C THR A 568 6.37 14.05 -6.55
N TYR A 569 6.19 15.30 -6.10
CA TYR A 569 5.38 15.60 -4.91
C TYR A 569 3.94 15.05 -4.99
N GLY A 570 3.42 14.89 -6.21
CA GLY A 570 2.09 14.34 -6.46
C GLY A 570 2.04 12.81 -6.63
N GLY A 571 3.11 12.08 -6.32
CA GLY A 571 3.09 10.62 -6.35
C GLY A 571 3.46 9.97 -7.68
N ASN A 572 3.67 10.76 -8.74
CA ASN A 572 3.99 10.23 -10.06
C ASN A 572 5.44 9.79 -10.19
N ASP A 573 5.67 8.73 -10.96
CA ASP A 573 6.99 8.21 -11.29
C ASP A 573 7.87 9.31 -11.91
N ASN A 574 9.11 9.37 -11.45
CA ASN A 574 10.03 10.40 -11.89
C ASN A 574 11.48 9.90 -11.91
N ALA A 575 11.74 8.91 -12.78
CA ALA A 575 13.05 8.26 -12.90
C ALA A 575 14.22 9.24 -13.18
N GLY A 576 13.95 10.41 -13.79
CA GLY A 576 14.94 11.49 -13.98
C GLY A 576 15.07 12.45 -12.80
N GLY A 577 14.12 12.44 -11.86
CA GLY A 577 14.01 13.36 -10.73
C GLY A 577 13.53 14.77 -11.10
N SER A 578 12.84 15.45 -10.18
CA SER A 578 12.36 16.83 -10.37
C SER A 578 13.29 17.88 -9.74
N GLY A 579 14.51 17.47 -9.40
CA GLY A 579 15.46 18.25 -8.61
C GLY A 579 15.40 17.93 -7.12
N TRP A 580 15.97 18.84 -6.32
CA TRP A 580 16.01 18.80 -4.86
C TRP A 580 15.45 20.10 -4.28
N SER A 581 14.92 20.06 -3.06
CA SER A 581 14.36 21.21 -2.33
C SER A 581 15.24 21.50 -1.11
N GLY A 582 15.89 22.66 -1.07
CA GLY A 582 16.64 23.08 0.11
C GLY A 582 15.76 23.24 1.34
N LEU A 583 14.46 23.51 1.17
CA LEU A 583 13.50 23.58 2.27
C LEU A 583 13.31 22.22 2.93
N ASP A 584 13.09 21.18 2.13
CA ASP A 584 12.87 19.82 2.59
C ASP A 584 14.16 19.21 3.14
N THR A 585 15.30 19.49 2.49
CA THR A 585 16.62 19.14 3.03
C THR A 585 16.85 19.78 4.38
N GLY A 586 16.51 21.07 4.55
CA GLY A 586 16.57 21.76 5.84
C GLY A 586 15.74 21.05 6.91
N ARG A 587 14.50 20.64 6.60
CA ARG A 587 13.66 19.88 7.52
C ARG A 587 14.26 18.56 7.97
N LEU A 588 14.81 17.78 7.06
CA LEU A 588 15.50 16.54 7.42
C LEU A 588 16.78 16.82 8.24
N LEU A 589 17.56 17.83 7.87
CA LEU A 589 18.78 18.21 8.60
C LEU A 589 18.49 18.65 10.04
N ALA A 590 17.38 19.33 10.31
CA ALA A 590 16.95 19.68 11.66
C ALA A 590 16.65 18.41 12.49
N ALA A 591 15.88 17.49 11.93
CA ALA A 591 15.53 16.23 12.60
C ALA A 591 16.75 15.31 12.80
N LEU A 592 17.66 15.24 11.84
CA LEU A 592 18.92 14.49 11.96
C LEU A 592 19.84 15.11 13.01
N HIS A 593 19.92 16.44 13.07
CA HIS A 593 20.65 17.14 14.12
C HIS A 593 20.06 16.82 15.49
N GLN A 594 18.74 16.85 15.63
CA GLN A 594 18.05 16.47 16.85
C GLN A 594 18.36 15.02 17.23
N LEU A 595 18.28 14.07 16.29
CA LEU A 595 18.61 12.66 16.52
C LEU A 595 20.02 12.51 17.11
N LYS A 596 21.06 13.05 16.46
CA LYS A 596 22.44 12.92 16.96
C LYS A 596 22.75 13.71 18.23
N THR A 597 21.86 14.62 18.64
CA THR A 597 22.00 15.41 19.87
C THR A 597 21.30 14.71 21.04
N CYS A 598 20.09 14.23 20.81
CA CYS A 598 19.28 13.55 21.82
C CYS A 598 19.66 12.08 22.00
N HIS A 599 20.23 11.44 20.97
CA HIS A 599 20.63 10.03 20.93
C HIS A 599 22.05 9.91 20.36
N PRO A 600 23.09 10.28 21.13
CA PRO A 600 24.45 10.42 20.62
C PRO A 600 25.06 9.15 20.02
N GLU A 601 24.54 7.97 20.36
CA GLU A 601 24.92 6.71 19.73
C GLU A 601 24.72 6.72 18.19
N TYR A 602 23.75 7.48 17.67
CA TYR A 602 23.50 7.61 16.23
C TYR A 602 24.40 8.64 15.53
N ALA A 603 25.21 9.41 16.26
CA ALA A 603 25.91 10.56 15.71
C ALA A 603 26.86 10.19 14.56
N GLU A 604 27.52 9.04 14.64
CA GLU A 604 28.40 8.57 13.56
C GLU A 604 27.60 8.21 12.30
N ALA A 605 26.54 7.41 12.44
CA ALA A 605 25.70 7.01 11.31
C ALA A 605 25.06 8.22 10.62
N VAL A 606 24.53 9.16 11.40
CA VAL A 606 23.92 10.40 10.90
C VAL A 606 24.94 11.24 10.13
N ASP A 607 26.11 11.46 10.70
CA ASP A 607 27.12 12.29 10.04
C ASP A 607 27.63 11.65 8.75
N GLN A 608 27.80 10.33 8.71
CA GLN A 608 28.21 9.63 7.48
C GLN A 608 27.15 9.76 6.38
N THR A 609 25.87 9.51 6.70
CA THR A 609 24.78 9.67 5.74
C THR A 609 24.74 11.08 5.14
N VAL A 610 24.95 12.12 5.95
CA VAL A 610 24.94 13.52 5.48
C VAL A 610 26.21 13.87 4.70
N LEU A 611 27.37 13.29 5.05
CA LEU A 611 28.64 13.47 4.33
C LEU A 611 28.65 12.81 2.94
N ASP A 612 27.74 11.87 2.68
CA ASP A 612 27.58 11.25 1.37
C ASP A 612 26.87 12.18 0.36
N TRP A 613 26.32 13.32 0.81
CA TRP A 613 25.64 14.29 -0.05
C TRP A 613 26.54 15.45 -0.48
N SER A 614 26.22 16.10 -1.60
CA SER A 614 26.83 17.37 -2.01
C SER A 614 25.87 18.55 -1.83
N PHE A 615 26.34 19.56 -1.10
CA PHE A 615 25.68 20.82 -0.77
C PHE A 615 26.10 22.00 -1.66
N LEU A 616 26.85 21.76 -2.75
CA LEU A 616 27.51 22.77 -3.58
C LEU A 616 26.62 23.96 -3.98
N ARG A 617 25.32 23.72 -4.17
CA ARG A 617 24.38 24.68 -4.75
C ARG A 617 23.18 25.00 -3.87
N VAL A 618 23.03 24.34 -2.72
CA VAL A 618 21.84 24.51 -1.86
C VAL A 618 21.89 25.76 -1.01
N ILE A 619 23.09 26.27 -0.71
CA ILE A 619 23.30 27.60 -0.14
C ILE A 619 24.03 28.46 -1.16
N ARG A 620 23.40 29.54 -1.62
CA ARG A 620 23.98 30.47 -2.60
C ARG A 620 23.84 31.90 -2.11
N ASN A 621 24.98 32.57 -1.96
CA ASN A 621 25.03 33.96 -1.46
C ASN A 621 24.25 34.13 -0.15
N GLY A 622 24.43 33.22 0.80
CA GLY A 622 23.72 33.26 2.08
C GLY A 622 22.27 32.79 2.04
N ARG A 623 21.71 32.43 0.87
CA ARG A 623 20.31 31.99 0.73
C ARG A 623 20.16 30.50 0.47
N VAL A 624 19.13 29.91 1.06
CA VAL A 624 18.65 28.57 0.72
C VAL A 624 18.11 28.60 -0.71
N ALA A 625 18.52 27.62 -1.49
CA ALA A 625 18.14 27.46 -2.88
C ALA A 625 17.33 26.18 -3.08
N MET A 626 16.77 26.04 -4.26
CA MET A 626 16.13 24.84 -4.76
C MET A 626 16.60 24.56 -6.18
N ALA A 627 16.55 23.30 -6.58
CA ALA A 627 16.87 22.86 -7.93
C ALA A 627 15.65 22.26 -8.60
N GLU A 628 15.45 22.60 -9.88
CA GLU A 628 14.39 22.07 -10.73
C GLU A 628 14.91 21.90 -12.16
N PHE A 629 14.47 20.83 -12.84
CA PHE A 629 14.66 20.74 -14.28
C PHE A 629 13.71 21.70 -14.99
N THR A 630 14.27 22.46 -15.94
CA THR A 630 13.52 23.37 -16.80
C THR A 630 13.85 23.07 -18.25
N GLU A 631 12.84 23.09 -19.11
CA GLU A 631 13.01 22.89 -20.54
C GLU A 631 13.67 24.15 -21.15
N GLY A 632 14.89 24.02 -21.65
CA GLY A 632 15.64 25.13 -22.24
C GLY A 632 15.16 25.48 -23.64
N GLN A 633 15.44 26.71 -24.09
CA GLN A 633 15.21 27.07 -25.50
C GLN A 633 15.99 26.13 -26.44
N GLY A 634 15.24 25.38 -27.26
CA GLY A 634 15.78 24.37 -28.17
C GLY A 634 15.72 22.92 -27.67
N GLY A 635 14.90 22.60 -26.66
CA GLY A 635 14.61 21.21 -26.24
C GLY A 635 15.75 20.53 -25.48
N ARG A 636 16.63 21.30 -24.82
CA ARG A 636 17.68 20.77 -23.95
C ARG A 636 17.32 21.02 -22.49
N ASP A 637 17.31 19.97 -21.69
CA ASP A 637 17.08 20.07 -20.25
C ASP A 637 18.17 20.91 -19.58
N ARG A 638 17.74 21.81 -18.71
CA ARG A 638 18.63 22.65 -17.90
C ARG A 638 18.23 22.60 -16.45
N LEU A 639 19.19 22.36 -15.58
CA LEU A 639 18.99 22.55 -14.15
C LEU A 639 18.93 24.04 -13.81
N ALA A 640 17.78 24.49 -13.34
CA ALA A 640 17.59 25.82 -12.78
C ALA A 640 17.81 25.76 -11.27
N ILE A 641 18.66 26.66 -10.76
CA ILE A 641 18.84 26.85 -9.32
C ILE A 641 18.28 28.22 -8.95
N THR A 642 17.19 28.22 -8.19
CA THR A 642 16.48 29.43 -7.77
C THR A 642 16.56 29.58 -6.25
N PRO A 643 16.54 30.81 -5.72
CA PRO A 643 16.36 31.01 -4.28
C PRO A 643 15.02 30.43 -3.83
N ALA A 644 14.98 29.83 -2.64
CA ALA A 644 13.72 29.55 -1.98
C ALA A 644 13.03 30.88 -1.62
N ASN A 645 11.71 30.93 -1.75
CA ASN A 645 10.90 32.13 -1.52
C ASN A 645 9.56 31.82 -0.83
N GLN A 646 9.50 30.68 -0.15
CA GLN A 646 8.32 30.27 0.62
C GLN A 646 8.48 30.76 2.06
N LEU A 647 7.72 31.80 2.39
CA LEU A 647 7.75 32.44 3.70
C LEU A 647 7.43 31.44 4.82
N GLY A 648 8.18 31.52 5.92
CA GLY A 648 8.16 30.59 7.05
C GLY A 648 9.05 29.37 6.80
N TYR A 649 8.92 28.72 5.64
CA TYR A 649 9.70 27.54 5.28
C TYR A 649 11.18 27.86 5.06
N GLU A 650 11.47 28.97 4.36
CA GLU A 650 12.84 29.44 4.11
C GLU A 650 13.57 29.77 5.42
N GLU A 651 12.90 30.48 6.34
CA GLU A 651 13.40 30.81 7.67
C GLU A 651 13.75 29.57 8.49
N TYR A 652 12.86 28.58 8.46
CA TYR A 652 13.03 27.32 9.15
C TYR A 652 14.21 26.52 8.59
N ALA A 653 14.28 26.37 7.27
CA ALA A 653 15.39 25.67 6.60
C ALA A 653 16.73 26.37 6.85
N ALA A 654 16.76 27.71 6.88
CA ALA A 654 17.97 28.46 7.18
C ALA A 654 18.54 28.13 8.57
N ARG A 655 17.69 28.06 9.60
CA ARG A 655 18.14 27.65 10.95
C ARG A 655 18.66 26.22 10.96
N ALA A 656 18.00 25.33 10.25
CA ALA A 656 18.47 23.96 10.13
C ALA A 656 19.86 23.89 9.50
N PHE A 657 20.10 24.56 8.37
CA PHE A 657 21.43 24.63 7.74
C PHE A 657 22.49 25.26 8.65
N GLN A 658 22.14 26.30 9.41
CA GLN A 658 23.04 26.97 10.34
C GLN A 658 23.49 26.05 11.50
N LEU A 659 22.68 25.08 11.93
CA LEU A 659 23.11 24.04 12.89
C LEU A 659 24.29 23.23 12.36
N TRP A 660 24.35 23.01 11.04
CA TRP A 660 25.39 22.24 10.37
C TRP A 660 26.59 23.11 9.95
N GLY A 661 26.56 24.42 10.24
CA GLY A 661 27.67 25.35 10.00
C GLY A 661 27.58 26.15 8.70
N PHE A 662 26.52 25.96 7.91
CA PHE A 662 26.29 26.72 6.68
C PHE A 662 25.90 28.18 6.97
N ASP A 663 26.38 29.09 6.14
CA ASP A 663 25.94 30.48 6.13
C ASP A 663 24.65 30.62 5.33
N ALA A 664 23.51 30.49 6.02
CA ALA A 664 22.18 30.76 5.48
C ALA A 664 21.59 32.08 6.00
N SER A 665 22.44 33.07 6.30
CA SER A 665 22.06 34.32 6.97
C SER A 665 21.02 35.15 6.20
N GLU A 666 21.07 35.16 4.87
CA GLU A 666 20.12 35.91 4.03
C GLU A 666 18.73 35.25 3.97
N SER A 667 18.64 33.95 4.27
CA SER A 667 17.37 33.21 4.42
C SER A 667 16.89 33.10 5.86
N ALA A 668 17.74 33.37 6.87
CA ALA A 668 17.31 33.43 8.27
C ALA A 668 16.29 34.56 8.50
N PRO A 669 15.48 34.54 9.59
CA PRO A 669 14.46 35.57 9.82
C PRO A 669 14.97 36.99 9.61
N ALA A 670 14.39 37.68 8.62
CA ALA A 670 14.83 39.00 8.17
C ALA A 670 14.51 40.09 9.21
N SER A 671 15.22 41.22 9.09
CA SER A 671 14.94 42.41 9.89
C SER A 671 13.65 43.14 9.50
N ARG A 672 13.10 42.90 8.29
CA ARG A 672 11.88 43.56 7.80
C ARG A 672 11.09 42.71 6.79
N TYR A 673 9.77 42.67 6.99
CA TYR A 673 8.81 42.04 6.09
C TYR A 673 7.82 43.08 5.57
N VAL A 674 7.28 42.81 4.38
CA VAL A 674 6.10 43.53 3.86
C VAL A 674 4.86 42.84 4.40
N THR A 675 3.97 43.62 5.00
CA THR A 675 2.77 43.12 5.67
C THR A 675 1.50 43.63 5.00
N THR A 676 0.42 42.87 5.15
CA THR A 676 -0.96 43.32 4.89
C THR A 676 -1.74 43.35 6.19
N GLU A 677 -2.74 44.22 6.29
CA GLU A 677 -3.63 44.28 7.46
C GLU A 677 -4.69 43.17 7.37
N LEU A 678 -4.86 42.40 8.44
CA LEU A 678 -5.89 41.37 8.59
C LEU A 678 -6.41 41.38 10.04
N GLU A 679 -7.70 41.64 10.24
CA GLU A 679 -8.31 41.73 11.58
C GLU A 679 -7.56 42.68 12.53
N GLY A 680 -7.02 43.79 12.01
CA GLY A 680 -6.22 44.76 12.77
C GLY A 680 -4.77 44.34 13.05
N GLN A 681 -4.34 43.20 12.51
CA GLN A 681 -3.00 42.64 12.68
C GLN A 681 -2.17 42.77 11.40
N ALA A 682 -0.86 42.96 11.55
CA ALA A 682 0.06 43.06 10.43
C ALA A 682 0.59 41.67 10.04
N ILE A 683 -0.02 41.05 9.03
CA ILE A 683 0.34 39.71 8.56
C ILE A 683 1.44 39.79 7.50
N PRO A 684 2.58 39.10 7.68
CA PRO A 684 3.68 39.14 6.72
C PRO A 684 3.29 38.41 5.43
N THR A 685 3.71 38.96 4.28
CA THR A 685 3.43 38.40 2.95
C THR A 685 4.71 37.96 2.24
N HIS A 686 5.79 38.73 2.39
CA HIS A 686 7.12 38.42 1.86
C HIS A 686 8.18 39.27 2.56
N ARG A 687 9.44 38.91 2.36
CA ARG A 687 10.60 39.69 2.82
C ARG A 687 10.68 41.01 2.05
N ALA A 688 11.04 42.09 2.73
CA ALA A 688 11.19 43.39 2.08
C ALA A 688 12.38 43.45 1.10
N SER A 689 13.34 42.54 1.24
CA SER A 689 14.47 42.36 0.33
C SER A 689 14.12 41.65 -0.98
N ASP A 690 12.97 40.97 -1.02
CA ASP A 690 12.56 40.14 -2.15
C ASP A 690 11.60 40.89 -3.07
N PRO A 691 11.61 40.59 -4.38
CA PRO A 691 10.54 41.02 -5.27
C PRO A 691 9.19 40.53 -4.74
N ALA A 692 8.15 41.34 -4.88
CA ALA A 692 6.80 40.94 -4.51
C ALA A 692 6.43 39.63 -5.24
N PRO A 693 6.09 38.56 -4.50
CA PRO A 693 5.77 37.28 -5.12
C PRO A 693 4.47 37.36 -5.91
N ALA A 694 4.40 36.58 -6.99
CA ALA A 694 3.16 36.39 -7.74
C ALA A 694 2.19 35.53 -6.92
N GLY A 695 1.37 36.18 -6.11
CA GLY A 695 0.34 35.55 -5.29
C GLY A 695 0.87 34.87 -4.03
N PRO A 696 1.32 35.62 -3.00
CA PRO A 696 1.84 35.03 -1.76
C PRO A 696 0.75 34.22 -1.06
N THR A 697 1.07 32.99 -0.64
CA THR A 697 0.22 32.13 0.19
C THR A 697 0.86 32.00 1.57
N VAL A 698 0.16 32.47 2.61
CA VAL A 698 0.70 32.55 3.97
C VAL A 698 -0.12 31.65 4.90
N THR A 699 0.46 30.53 5.32
CA THR A 699 -0.09 29.64 6.36
C THR A 699 0.75 29.70 7.63
N SER A 700 0.16 29.34 8.78
CA SER A 700 0.87 29.39 10.07
C SER A 700 1.77 28.17 10.32
N THR A 701 1.55 27.06 9.60
CA THR A 701 2.27 25.79 9.79
C THR A 701 3.80 25.90 9.92
N PRO A 702 4.54 26.52 8.98
CA PRO A 702 6.00 26.58 9.10
C PRO A 702 6.47 27.43 10.28
N PHE A 703 5.69 28.45 10.66
CA PHE A 703 6.02 29.36 11.75
C PHE A 703 5.86 28.71 13.13
N VAL A 704 4.79 27.92 13.30
CA VAL A 704 4.57 27.19 14.56
C VAL A 704 5.55 26.03 14.70
N LEU A 705 5.90 25.34 13.59
CA LEU A 705 6.96 24.33 13.61
C LEU A 705 8.31 24.95 14.01
N TYR A 706 8.65 26.12 13.43
CA TYR A 706 9.83 26.88 13.86
C TYR A 706 9.79 27.17 15.35
N GLY A 707 8.67 27.66 15.86
CA GLY A 707 8.51 27.99 17.28
C GLY A 707 8.78 26.78 18.19
N LEU A 708 8.26 25.61 17.82
CA LEU A 708 8.44 24.39 18.62
C LEU A 708 9.88 23.88 18.59
N GLU A 709 10.52 23.86 17.41
CA GLU A 709 11.85 23.27 17.25
C GLU A 709 12.98 24.24 17.61
N PHE A 710 12.88 25.50 17.22
CA PHE A 710 13.94 26.50 17.38
C PHE A 710 13.65 27.56 18.44
N GLY A 711 12.43 27.64 18.96
CA GLY A 711 12.00 28.72 19.85
C GLY A 711 11.69 30.01 19.10
N LEU A 712 10.83 30.84 19.69
CA LEU A 712 10.37 32.09 19.08
C LEU A 712 11.32 33.25 19.40
N GLU A 713 12.38 33.40 18.60
CA GLU A 713 13.23 34.59 18.62
C GLU A 713 12.40 35.86 18.34
N PRO A 714 12.83 37.06 18.77
CA PRO A 714 12.02 38.27 18.66
C PRO A 714 11.48 38.54 17.25
N ALA A 715 12.30 38.31 16.21
CA ALA A 715 11.89 38.45 14.82
C ALA A 715 10.79 37.43 14.46
N MET A 716 10.98 36.14 14.75
CA MET A 716 9.97 35.12 14.46
C MET A 716 8.67 35.33 15.27
N ARG A 717 8.78 35.67 16.56
CA ARG A 717 7.64 35.98 17.41
C ARG A 717 6.78 37.10 16.82
N SER A 718 7.42 38.13 16.26
CA SER A 718 6.71 39.24 15.60
C SER A 718 5.96 38.84 14.33
N LEU A 719 6.22 37.65 13.77
CA LEU A 719 5.48 37.08 12.64
C LEU A 719 4.34 36.20 13.11
N VAL A 720 4.58 35.31 14.08
CA VAL A 720 3.61 34.30 14.52
C VAL A 720 2.51 34.88 15.40
N GLN A 721 2.87 35.80 16.32
CA GLN A 721 1.92 36.35 17.27
C GLN A 721 0.76 37.10 16.57
N PRO A 722 0.99 37.98 15.57
CA PRO A 722 -0.09 38.60 14.80
C PRO A 722 -1.02 37.60 14.10
N MET A 723 -0.52 36.43 13.68
CA MET A 723 -1.34 35.38 13.05
C MET A 723 -2.36 34.80 14.03
N VAL A 724 -1.92 34.44 15.24
CA VAL A 724 -2.80 33.92 16.31
C VAL A 724 -3.80 34.99 16.74
N GLU A 725 -3.36 36.24 16.86
CA GLU A 725 -4.22 37.36 17.21
C GLU A 725 -5.27 37.65 16.13
N ALA A 726 -4.92 37.52 14.84
CA ALA A 726 -5.86 37.69 13.73
C ALA A 726 -6.93 36.59 13.73
N GLU A 727 -6.54 35.33 13.94
CA GLU A 727 -7.48 34.22 14.05
C GLU A 727 -8.40 34.35 15.27
N ALA A 728 -7.88 34.85 16.39
CA ALA A 728 -8.67 35.14 17.58
C ALA A 728 -9.66 36.30 17.36
N ALA A 729 -9.24 37.38 16.72
CA ALA A 729 -10.09 38.51 16.36
C ALA A 729 -11.19 38.10 15.37
N ARG A 730 -10.85 37.28 14.37
CA ARG A 730 -11.82 36.67 13.47
C ARG A 730 -12.85 35.85 14.24
N TYR A 731 -12.42 35.01 15.18
CA TYR A 731 -13.34 34.23 16.01
C TYR A 731 -14.26 35.10 16.85
N GLN A 732 -13.77 36.19 17.46
CA GLN A 732 -14.63 37.13 18.18
C GLN A 732 -15.69 37.77 17.27
N ARG A 733 -15.32 38.04 16.02
CA ARG A 733 -16.20 38.68 15.02
C ARG A 733 -17.21 37.71 14.40
N THR A 734 -16.83 36.46 14.13
CA THR A 734 -17.63 35.52 13.34
C THR A 734 -18.07 34.27 14.09
N ASN A 735 -17.55 34.05 15.29
CA ASN A 735 -17.69 32.80 16.06
C ASN A 735 -17.26 31.55 15.27
N ARG A 736 -16.34 31.69 14.29
CA ARG A 736 -15.77 30.58 13.52
C ARG A 736 -14.34 30.33 13.97
N LEU A 737 -14.04 29.10 14.32
CA LEU A 737 -12.68 28.69 14.66
C LEU A 737 -11.83 28.62 13.38
N SER A 738 -10.56 28.98 13.48
CA SER A 738 -9.59 28.91 12.40
C SER A 738 -8.21 28.56 12.96
N ALA A 739 -7.46 27.77 12.22
CA ALA A 739 -6.05 27.51 12.47
C ALA A 739 -5.39 27.31 11.11
N SER A 740 -4.72 28.34 10.63
CA SER A 740 -4.26 28.45 9.24
C SER A 740 -3.19 27.41 8.91
N GLY A 741 -3.53 26.45 8.06
CA GLY A 741 -2.62 25.39 7.64
C GLY A 741 -3.00 24.80 6.29
N THR A 742 -2.36 23.69 5.98
CA THR A 742 -2.67 22.80 4.85
C THR A 742 -3.41 21.58 5.41
N ALA A 743 -4.41 21.09 4.68
CA ALA A 743 -5.17 19.90 5.02
C ALA A 743 -5.27 18.96 3.82
N LEU A 744 -5.08 17.68 4.06
CA LEU A 744 -5.59 16.61 3.21
C LEU A 744 -7.11 16.45 3.42
N ILE A 745 -7.88 16.40 2.35
CA ILE A 745 -9.34 16.21 2.36
C ILE A 745 -9.73 15.04 1.45
N ASP A 746 -10.89 14.45 1.67
CA ASP A 746 -11.39 13.23 1.04
C ASP A 746 -12.02 13.43 -0.35
N GLN A 747 -12.00 14.67 -0.85
CA GLN A 747 -12.56 15.07 -2.14
C GLN A 747 -11.61 16.02 -2.87
N PRO A 748 -11.66 16.11 -4.22
CA PRO A 748 -10.87 17.09 -4.97
C PRO A 748 -11.06 18.53 -4.44
N PRO A 749 -9.98 19.30 -4.23
CA PRO A 749 -8.61 19.11 -4.75
C PRO A 749 -7.68 18.18 -3.95
N TYR A 750 -8.17 17.48 -2.93
CA TYR A 750 -7.41 16.66 -1.98
C TYR A 750 -6.43 17.43 -1.10
N VAL A 751 -5.62 18.34 -1.65
CA VAL A 751 -4.80 19.27 -0.89
C VAL A 751 -5.48 20.63 -0.85
N LEU A 752 -5.86 21.05 0.34
CA LEU A 752 -6.54 22.30 0.62
C LEU A 752 -5.67 23.18 1.52
N HIS A 753 -5.29 24.36 1.05
CA HIS A 753 -4.68 25.37 1.90
C HIS A 753 -5.75 26.32 2.43
N SER A 754 -5.67 26.60 3.73
CA SER A 754 -6.49 27.61 4.43
C SER A 754 -5.61 28.78 4.90
N PRO A 755 -4.96 29.52 3.99
CA PRO A 755 -4.01 30.57 4.33
C PRO A 755 -4.69 31.81 4.91
N LEU A 756 -3.96 32.59 5.70
CA LEU A 756 -4.41 33.91 6.16
C LEU A 756 -4.58 34.86 4.97
N VAL A 757 -3.65 34.77 4.01
CA VAL A 757 -3.58 35.60 2.80
C VAL A 757 -3.19 34.71 1.63
N ALA A 758 -3.91 34.78 0.50
CA ALA A 758 -3.48 34.20 -0.77
C ALA A 758 -3.82 35.14 -1.93
N ALA A 759 -2.84 35.46 -2.77
CA ALA A 759 -3.06 36.30 -3.96
C ALA A 759 -3.77 37.65 -3.70
N GLY A 760 -3.55 38.24 -2.52
CA GLY A 760 -4.17 39.50 -2.10
C GLY A 760 -5.56 39.34 -1.45
N GLU A 761 -6.14 38.14 -1.50
CA GLU A 761 -7.38 37.80 -0.81
C GLU A 761 -7.11 37.41 0.64
N LEU A 762 -8.03 37.81 1.53
CA LEU A 762 -7.97 37.53 2.97
C LEU A 762 -8.86 36.34 3.32
N TRP A 763 -8.37 35.41 4.13
CA TRP A 763 -9.05 34.16 4.45
C TRP A 763 -9.56 33.35 3.24
N PRO A 764 -8.79 33.16 2.14
CA PRO A 764 -9.26 32.35 1.02
C PRO A 764 -9.10 30.86 1.31
N ALA A 765 -9.84 30.01 0.60
CA ALA A 765 -9.54 28.59 0.47
C ALA A 765 -8.89 28.39 -0.90
N VAL A 766 -7.70 27.79 -0.96
CA VAL A 766 -6.97 27.61 -2.22
C VAL A 766 -6.45 26.19 -2.40
N THR A 767 -6.37 25.73 -3.64
CA THR A 767 -5.71 24.47 -4.03
C THR A 767 -4.19 24.59 -3.92
N ASP A 768 -3.47 23.47 -4.04
CA ASP A 768 -2.00 23.43 -4.05
C ASP A 768 -1.36 24.34 -5.12
N GLY A 769 -2.04 24.50 -6.27
CA GLY A 769 -1.64 25.45 -7.32
C GLY A 769 -1.98 26.92 -7.02
N GLY A 770 -2.40 27.25 -5.80
CA GLY A 770 -2.78 28.61 -5.37
C GLY A 770 -4.10 29.13 -5.95
N ARG A 771 -4.94 28.26 -6.52
CA ARG A 771 -6.23 28.68 -7.13
C ARG A 771 -7.35 28.66 -6.10
N PRO A 772 -8.27 29.65 -6.07
CA PRO A 772 -9.44 29.61 -5.21
C PRO A 772 -10.29 28.35 -5.39
N THR A 773 -10.86 27.83 -4.31
CA THR A 773 -11.74 26.65 -4.32
C THR A 773 -12.99 26.85 -3.46
N SER A 774 -14.06 26.12 -3.78
CA SER A 774 -15.35 26.15 -3.09
C SER A 774 -15.47 25.17 -1.92
N GLN A 775 -14.47 24.32 -1.68
CA GLN A 775 -14.48 23.30 -0.61
C GLN A 775 -14.50 23.88 0.82
N GLY A 776 -14.50 25.20 0.98
CA GLY A 776 -14.41 25.85 2.27
C GLY A 776 -13.01 25.77 2.86
N ARG A 777 -12.86 26.25 4.09
CA ARG A 777 -11.59 26.29 4.83
C ARG A 777 -11.59 25.26 5.94
N VAL A 778 -10.41 24.80 6.31
CA VAL A 778 -10.18 23.85 7.41
C VAL A 778 -9.33 24.54 8.48
N ALA A 779 -9.79 24.47 9.72
CA ALA A 779 -8.98 24.78 10.90
C ALA A 779 -8.10 23.56 11.21
N SER A 780 -6.79 23.69 10.96
CA SER A 780 -5.82 22.59 11.08
C SER A 780 -5.66 22.12 12.54
N THR A 781 -5.81 20.81 12.77
CA THR A 781 -5.55 20.17 14.07
C THR A 781 -4.10 20.38 14.50
N ALA A 782 -3.17 20.23 13.56
CA ALA A 782 -1.74 20.36 13.78
C ALA A 782 -1.37 21.75 14.31
N VAL A 783 -1.83 22.80 13.61
CA VAL A 783 -1.59 24.20 13.98
C VAL A 783 -2.29 24.55 15.29
N ALA A 784 -3.51 24.06 15.50
CA ALA A 784 -4.25 24.27 16.73
C ALA A 784 -3.52 23.73 17.97
N GLN A 785 -3.01 22.49 17.92
CA GLN A 785 -2.21 21.94 19.03
C GLN A 785 -0.89 22.70 19.22
N ALA A 786 -0.24 23.14 18.13
CA ALA A 786 0.98 23.92 18.20
C ALA A 786 0.77 25.33 18.80
N TYR A 787 -0.36 25.99 18.50
CA TYR A 787 -0.72 27.25 19.13
C TYR A 787 -0.89 27.11 20.64
N GLU A 788 -1.58 26.08 21.11
CA GLU A 788 -1.72 25.82 22.55
C GLU A 788 -0.35 25.54 23.20
N ALA A 789 0.57 24.88 22.50
CA ALA A 789 1.92 24.64 23.00
C ALA A 789 2.80 25.90 23.06
N LEU A 790 2.69 26.81 22.08
CA LEU A 790 3.50 28.03 22.00
C LEU A 790 2.92 29.22 22.75
N PHE A 791 1.59 29.25 22.90
CA PHE A 791 0.83 30.33 23.54
C PHE A 791 -0.14 29.74 24.59
N PRO A 792 0.37 29.06 25.63
CA PRO A 792 -0.45 28.30 26.58
C PRO A 792 -1.45 29.15 27.35
N ASP A 793 -1.18 30.45 27.55
CA ASP A 793 -2.09 31.38 28.24
C ASP A 793 -3.13 32.04 27.31
N HIS A 794 -3.04 31.77 26.00
CA HIS A 794 -3.92 32.40 25.01
C HIS A 794 -5.24 31.62 24.90
N THR A 795 -6.33 32.22 25.39
CA THR A 795 -7.64 31.55 25.49
C THR A 795 -8.17 31.02 24.17
N TYR A 796 -7.92 31.70 23.06
CA TYR A 796 -8.28 31.22 21.74
C TYR A 796 -7.45 30.00 21.30
N ALA A 797 -6.16 29.96 21.65
CA ALA A 797 -5.28 28.85 21.29
C ALA A 797 -5.75 27.56 21.98
N GLN A 798 -6.06 27.65 23.28
CA GLN A 798 -6.67 26.56 24.05
C GLN A 798 -8.02 26.13 23.43
N ARG A 799 -8.86 27.09 23.03
CA ARG A 799 -10.19 26.83 22.45
C ARG A 799 -10.10 26.03 21.15
N VAL A 800 -9.27 26.45 20.20
CA VAL A 800 -9.14 25.77 18.90
C VAL A 800 -8.45 24.41 19.04
N ALA A 801 -7.47 24.30 19.95
CA ALA A 801 -6.85 23.02 20.27
C ALA A 801 -7.85 22.03 20.89
N GLN A 802 -8.70 22.49 21.81
CA GLN A 802 -9.75 21.65 22.38
C GLN A 802 -10.73 21.15 21.31
N ALA A 803 -11.20 22.05 20.44
CA ALA A 803 -12.18 21.72 19.41
C ALA A 803 -11.67 20.68 18.40
N THR A 804 -10.39 20.71 18.05
CA THR A 804 -9.81 19.77 17.07
C THR A 804 -9.39 18.44 17.68
N ARG A 805 -9.05 18.40 18.98
CA ARG A 805 -8.53 17.20 19.67
C ARG A 805 -9.52 16.03 19.76
N GLU A 806 -10.81 16.30 19.63
CA GLU A 806 -11.87 15.29 19.70
C GLU A 806 -12.06 14.53 18.37
N HIS A 807 -11.45 15.01 17.28
CA HIS A 807 -11.63 14.48 15.94
C HIS A 807 -10.40 13.65 15.51
N PHE A 808 -10.54 12.33 15.60
CA PHE A 808 -9.52 11.37 15.18
C PHE A 808 -10.20 10.06 14.78
N ASP A 809 -9.45 9.21 14.08
CA ASP A 809 -9.76 7.82 13.85
C ASP A 809 -8.85 6.94 14.74
N PRO A 810 -9.39 5.95 15.46
CA PRO A 810 -8.61 5.15 16.40
C PRO A 810 -7.51 4.31 15.73
N ASP A 811 -7.63 4.01 14.44
CA ASP A 811 -6.74 3.15 13.68
C ASP A 811 -5.85 3.93 12.71
N GLN A 812 -6.21 5.16 12.35
CA GLN A 812 -5.46 5.99 11.39
C GLN A 812 -4.77 7.22 12.02
N GLY A 813 -5.21 7.65 13.22
CA GLY A 813 -4.68 8.82 13.92
C GLY A 813 -5.55 10.07 13.76
N TYR A 814 -4.96 11.25 13.89
CA TYR A 814 -5.72 12.51 13.85
C TYR A 814 -6.12 12.91 12.43
N TYR A 815 -7.37 13.38 12.30
CA TYR A 815 -7.84 14.09 11.11
C TYR A 815 -7.10 15.43 10.96
N GLU A 816 -7.00 15.90 9.72
CA GLU A 816 -6.28 17.13 9.37
C GLU A 816 -6.84 18.39 10.04
N GLY A 817 -8.13 18.40 10.36
CA GLY A 817 -8.80 19.53 10.98
C GLY A 817 -10.31 19.41 11.02
N ILE A 818 -10.96 20.55 11.26
CA ILE A 818 -12.42 20.72 11.13
C ILE A 818 -12.74 21.82 10.12
N TYR A 819 -13.77 21.64 9.31
CA TYR A 819 -14.23 22.67 8.39
C TYR A 819 -14.74 23.89 9.17
N GLU A 820 -14.24 25.08 8.83
CA GLU A 820 -14.59 26.34 9.53
C GLU A 820 -16.08 26.71 9.37
N ALA A 821 -16.76 26.13 8.38
CA ALA A 821 -18.14 26.43 8.05
C ALA A 821 -19.14 25.79 9.03
N ASP A 822 -18.92 24.52 9.39
CA ASP A 822 -19.87 23.69 10.15
C ASP A 822 -19.24 22.86 11.27
N GLY A 823 -17.91 22.85 11.38
CA GLY A 823 -17.18 22.06 12.39
C GLY A 823 -17.09 20.57 12.07
N SER A 824 -17.50 20.12 10.88
CA SER A 824 -17.34 18.74 10.45
C SER A 824 -15.86 18.38 10.27
N PRO A 825 -15.43 17.12 10.52
CA PRO A 825 -14.04 16.73 10.34
C PRO A 825 -13.58 16.75 8.88
N ALA A 826 -12.34 17.16 8.63
CA ALA A 826 -11.66 17.02 7.35
C ALA A 826 -10.95 15.65 7.30
N LEU A 827 -11.55 14.67 6.59
CA LEU A 827 -11.22 13.24 6.68
C LEU A 827 -9.93 12.80 5.97
N GLY A 828 -8.86 13.59 6.02
CA GLY A 828 -7.52 13.18 5.60
C GLY A 828 -6.63 12.80 6.78
N PHE A 829 -5.53 12.09 6.49
CA PHE A 829 -4.49 11.76 7.45
C PHE A 829 -3.10 11.99 6.87
N THR A 830 -2.28 12.76 7.57
CA THR A 830 -0.89 13.00 7.17
C THR A 830 0.11 12.73 8.29
N SER A 831 1.33 12.36 7.90
CA SER A 831 2.46 12.27 8.82
C SER A 831 2.78 13.62 9.45
N GLY A 832 2.59 14.71 8.70
CA GLY A 832 2.82 16.09 9.14
C GLY A 832 1.92 16.49 10.31
N THR A 833 0.61 16.26 10.20
CA THR A 833 -0.35 16.57 11.27
C THR A 833 -0.01 15.79 12.54
N ASN A 834 0.15 14.49 12.42
CA ASN A 834 0.39 13.61 13.57
C ASN A 834 1.77 13.85 14.21
N SER A 835 2.81 14.13 13.41
CA SER A 835 4.13 14.53 13.91
C SER A 835 4.09 15.83 14.70
N LEU A 836 3.41 16.86 14.19
CA LEU A 836 3.36 18.16 14.85
C LEU A 836 2.59 18.11 16.18
N ILE A 837 1.55 17.27 16.27
CA ILE A 837 0.84 17.01 17.53
C ILE A 837 1.79 16.39 18.57
N LEU A 838 2.54 15.35 18.19
CA LEU A 838 3.53 14.72 19.08
C LEU A 838 4.59 15.72 19.56
N GLN A 839 5.11 16.54 18.65
CA GLN A 839 6.08 17.58 18.98
C GLN A 839 5.51 18.65 19.91
N ALA A 840 4.27 19.10 19.68
CA ALA A 840 3.59 20.06 20.55
C ALA A 840 3.43 19.54 21.98
N ILE A 841 3.08 18.26 22.14
CA ILE A 841 2.99 17.60 23.45
C ILE A 841 4.37 17.49 24.09
N LEU A 842 5.39 17.03 23.34
CA LEU A 842 6.76 16.94 23.85
C LEU A 842 7.22 18.31 24.36
N HIS A 843 7.08 19.35 23.55
CA HIS A 843 7.47 20.72 23.88
C HIS A 843 6.84 21.21 25.20
N ARG A 844 5.52 21.04 25.38
CA ARG A 844 4.85 21.40 26.64
C ARG A 844 5.38 20.58 27.82
N SER A 845 5.58 19.28 27.62
CA SER A 845 6.02 18.36 28.68
C SER A 845 7.49 18.54 29.09
N THR A 846 8.30 19.19 28.25
CA THR A 846 9.70 19.54 28.53
C THR A 846 9.89 21.01 28.93
N GLY A 847 8.84 21.65 29.48
CA GLY A 847 8.94 23.02 30.00
C GLY A 847 8.99 24.10 28.92
N SER A 848 8.47 23.83 27.71
CA SER A 848 8.48 24.75 26.56
C SER A 848 9.87 25.15 26.08
N ALA A 849 10.85 24.26 26.27
CA ALA A 849 12.17 24.41 25.66
C ALA A 849 12.11 24.05 24.17
N PRO A 850 12.90 24.72 23.30
CA PRO A 850 13.05 24.33 21.91
C PRO A 850 13.38 22.85 21.77
N LEU A 851 12.72 22.14 20.86
CA LEU A 851 12.94 20.70 20.72
C LEU A 851 14.31 20.37 20.10
N VAL A 852 14.89 21.28 19.32
CA VAL A 852 16.28 21.17 18.84
C VAL A 852 17.20 21.79 19.88
N GLN A 853 18.11 20.97 20.41
CA GLN A 853 19.05 21.37 21.46
C GLN A 853 20.49 21.54 20.92
N PRO A 854 21.37 22.29 21.61
CA PRO A 854 22.76 22.43 21.22
C PRO A 854 23.51 21.10 21.28
N ASN A 855 24.28 20.81 20.23
CA ASN A 855 25.15 19.62 20.22
C ASN A 855 26.57 19.99 20.67
N PRO A 856 27.06 19.49 21.82
CA PRO A 856 28.40 19.79 22.31
C PRO A 856 29.51 19.05 21.55
N ASN A 857 29.18 18.07 20.71
CA ASN A 857 30.15 17.23 20.02
C ASN A 857 30.71 17.92 18.76
N HIS A 858 31.79 18.68 18.92
CA HIS A 858 32.54 19.29 17.82
C HIS A 858 33.67 18.41 17.24
N THR A 859 33.68 17.11 17.58
CA THR A 859 34.68 16.13 17.11
C THR A 859 34.06 14.99 16.30
N SER A 860 32.76 15.08 16.00
CA SER A 860 32.02 14.13 15.17
C SER A 860 32.61 14.04 13.73
N PRO A 861 32.29 12.98 12.95
CA PRO A 861 32.76 12.88 11.57
C PRO A 861 32.51 14.15 10.74
N TRP A 862 31.34 14.77 10.84
CA TRP A 862 31.00 16.03 10.15
C TRP A 862 32.01 17.14 10.43
N TRP A 863 32.23 17.48 11.71
CA TRP A 863 33.14 18.57 12.11
C TRP A 863 34.61 18.24 11.82
N ARG A 864 35.00 16.96 11.89
CA ARG A 864 36.35 16.53 11.49
C ARG A 864 36.59 16.72 10.00
N THR A 865 35.59 16.44 9.16
CA THR A 865 35.68 16.66 7.72
C THR A 865 35.76 18.15 7.40
N ILE A 866 34.88 18.98 7.96
CA ILE A 866 34.92 20.45 7.75
C ILE A 866 36.28 21.05 8.17
N ARG A 867 36.86 20.59 9.28
CA ARG A 867 38.18 21.06 9.74
C ARG A 867 39.30 20.73 8.76
N ARG A 868 39.17 19.66 7.98
CA ARG A 868 40.12 19.29 6.92
C ARG A 868 39.89 20.07 5.62
N GLY A 869 38.81 20.85 5.55
CA GLY A 869 38.37 21.59 4.37
C GLY A 869 37.56 20.71 3.41
N ASP A 870 36.84 21.37 2.50
CA ASP A 870 36.05 20.74 1.44
C ASP A 870 36.95 20.15 0.32
N ALA A 871 37.76 19.16 0.67
CA ALA A 871 38.75 18.57 -0.24
C ALA A 871 38.12 17.83 -1.43
N GLN A 872 36.86 17.38 -1.30
CA GLN A 872 36.12 16.66 -2.34
C GLN A 872 35.23 17.59 -3.18
N GLY A 873 35.15 18.88 -2.85
CA GLY A 873 34.30 19.84 -3.57
C GLY A 873 32.80 19.57 -3.39
N GLN A 874 32.41 19.00 -2.25
CA GLN A 874 31.03 18.68 -1.92
C GLN A 874 30.20 19.91 -1.55
N GLY A 875 30.80 21.09 -1.36
CA GLY A 875 30.12 22.30 -0.92
C GLY A 875 29.93 22.37 0.59
N LEU A 876 30.84 21.78 1.36
CA LEU A 876 30.79 21.80 2.83
C LEU A 876 30.97 23.23 3.37
N PRO A 877 30.41 23.55 4.56
CA PRO A 877 30.54 24.88 5.14
C PRO A 877 31.98 25.22 5.52
N ALA A 878 32.30 26.52 5.51
CA ALA A 878 33.64 27.00 5.86
C ALA A 878 33.92 27.02 7.36
N THR A 879 32.87 27.05 8.21
CA THR A 879 33.01 27.21 9.66
C THR A 879 32.90 25.88 10.39
N VAL A 880 33.87 25.58 11.27
CA VAL A 880 33.90 24.35 12.09
C VAL A 880 33.04 24.48 13.37
N ALA A 881 31.89 25.12 13.25
CA ALA A 881 30.89 25.24 14.31
C ALA A 881 29.53 25.66 13.74
N PRO A 882 28.43 25.43 14.46
CA PRO A 882 27.14 26.02 14.12
C PRO A 882 27.24 27.55 13.98
N GLN A 883 26.44 28.14 13.08
CA GLN A 883 26.35 29.60 12.87
C GLN A 883 25.33 30.28 13.80
N ILE A 884 24.70 29.50 14.67
CA ILE A 884 23.65 29.93 15.60
C ILE A 884 23.96 29.39 16.99
N ASP A 885 23.46 30.08 18.01
CA ASP A 885 23.53 29.64 19.41
C ASP A 885 22.12 29.69 20.04
N LEU A 886 21.89 28.79 21.00
CA LEU A 886 20.70 28.83 21.85
C LEU A 886 20.84 29.98 22.85
N THR A 887 19.97 30.97 22.73
CA THR A 887 19.94 32.18 23.54
C THR A 887 18.89 32.05 24.64
N PRO A 888 19.29 32.13 25.93
CA PRO A 888 18.34 32.09 27.02
C PRO A 888 17.41 33.31 27.04
N ASN A 889 16.13 33.12 27.31
CA ASN A 889 15.17 34.23 27.42
C ASN A 889 14.02 33.93 28.40
N LYS A 890 13.60 34.97 29.12
CA LYS A 890 12.46 34.92 30.06
C LYS A 890 11.15 34.43 29.42
N ALA A 891 10.97 34.66 28.12
CA ALA A 891 9.80 34.23 27.36
C ALA A 891 9.97 32.86 26.67
N GLY A 892 11.04 32.13 27.00
CA GLY A 892 11.45 30.86 26.38
C GLY A 892 12.74 31.03 25.58
N ASP A 893 13.65 30.06 25.73
CA ASP A 893 14.92 30.02 25.00
C ASP A 893 14.67 29.93 23.49
N TYR A 894 15.59 30.46 22.68
CA TYR A 894 15.45 30.45 21.22
C TYR A 894 16.81 30.42 20.53
N TRP A 895 16.84 29.84 19.34
CA TRP A 895 18.01 29.88 18.46
C TRP A 895 18.10 31.23 17.74
N SER A 896 19.28 31.83 17.76
CA SER A 896 19.57 33.04 17.00
C SER A 896 20.96 33.02 16.40
N ALA A 897 21.22 33.91 15.43
CA ALA A 897 22.55 34.04 14.81
C ALA A 897 23.61 34.37 15.86
N ARG A 898 24.82 33.82 15.68
CA ARG A 898 25.95 34.22 16.49
C ARG A 898 26.22 35.72 16.32
N PRO A 899 26.41 36.47 17.43
CA PRO A 899 26.68 37.90 17.38
C PRO A 899 28.02 38.26 16.74
#